data_AF-A0A3L7NQ16-F1
#
_entry.id   AF-A0A3L7NQ16-F1
#
_cell.length_a   1.000
_cell.length_b   1.000
_cell.length_c   1.000
_cell.angle_alpha   90.00
_cell.angle_beta   90.00
_cell.angle_gamma   90.00
#
_symmetry.space_group_name_H-M   'P 1'
#
loop_
_entity.id
_entity.type
_entity.pdbx_description
1 polymer ?
#
loop_
_entity_poly.entity_id
_entity_poly.type
_entity_poly.pdbx_seq_one_letter_code
_entity_poly.pdbx_strand_id
1 'polypeptide(L)'
;MGAHRPESPLRRGEGDRGEAITAVAGVDHPVLGVVELQPQTLKPHRPLPPAAVAPPPSRALRGLARRITSRGIVASLVASSGLDRPAPGRYCPRPDEHPAATDSKDRTMARPSDTAVSLRMHPLDWAVPLVILLAAMVVLAPVPAALVDLLLAANLTISVLALLGALAARTPLEMSVFPTFLLGSTLVRLVLNVATTRLVLSRAAIDGPSAAGEVVEAFGRFVAANDLVVGGVIFAIIAIIQFVVITAGSTRTSEVAARFMLDGLPGRQMAIDAEVQAGALDHTEARKARQELQRQADFFAAMDGASRFVRGEAVAGVIITAVNLLGGLAIGVVQHGMSLPRAIDLYSRLTIGDGLVSAVPALFVSVATGLLISRSSQAVDLPRELGTQFFSRPHVLLITAAFLAALSITGLPRLPLLAMAATLVVGAIILGKRRRAASPPPAERESTEAPLPLGDEPLIVEMGRGLLGLVTGHDAPLVRSVRSMRSQVASELGMVIPHVAFRDDLALPPRGYRVTVAGEVVGEAVLPEGRRLALPRAGETLSLDGPEGIEPGGQRRGVWVGEAQAETAKRRGATVLDDNACLTKSLEGAIRRHADRLLSREAVAQLLESLRATQPTLVEQCTGGELTLARIHRALQGLLREGVPIRPLPDVLEILADHASPQYAPGQLTEAVRRARAGSICRRVRDGDGRLVVVRLSATALDGLLGDGRGTAAAKGRGVARIVALLRRMVAPRIERGVPAVLVVPGDLRGQVRERLSRHFPALHVLAEEEVAGEEGVVVFATVGDEESLLAA
;
A
#
# COMPACT_ATOMS: atom_id res chain seq x y z
N MET A 1 -72.75 6.05 -34.68
CA MET A 1 -73.27 4.77 -35.22
C MET A 1 -72.93 4.73 -36.70
N GLY A 2 -72.31 3.70 -37.28
CA GLY A 2 -71.64 2.52 -36.71
C GLY A 2 -70.87 1.84 -37.86
N ALA A 3 -69.60 1.43 -37.65
CA ALA A 3 -68.66 1.21 -38.75
C ALA A 3 -68.13 -0.24 -38.85
N HIS A 4 -67.78 -0.62 -40.09
CA HIS A 4 -66.99 -1.77 -40.58
C HIS A 4 -66.52 -2.80 -39.53
N ARG A 5 -67.00 -4.05 -39.51
CA ARG A 5 -66.90 -5.16 -40.51
C ARG A 5 -65.45 -5.62 -40.85
N PRO A 6 -65.24 -6.92 -41.10
CA PRO A 6 -63.98 -7.61 -40.79
C PRO A 6 -63.32 -8.29 -42.01
N GLU A 7 -62.21 -9.02 -41.80
CA GLU A 7 -62.09 -10.48 -42.11
C GLU A 7 -60.72 -11.06 -41.66
N SER A 8 -60.57 -12.39 -41.78
CA SER A 8 -59.34 -13.18 -41.58
C SER A 8 -58.90 -13.77 -42.96
N PRO A 9 -58.03 -14.81 -43.14
CA PRO A 9 -57.11 -15.55 -42.25
C PRO A 9 -55.70 -15.88 -42.89
N LEU A 10 -54.90 -16.72 -42.19
CA LEU A 10 -53.94 -17.73 -42.73
C LEU A 10 -52.56 -17.36 -43.40
N ARG A 11 -51.65 -18.37 -43.34
CA ARG A 11 -50.38 -18.63 -44.11
C ARG A 11 -49.12 -17.80 -43.75
N ARG A 12 -47.91 -18.39 -43.68
CA ARG A 12 -46.94 -19.00 -44.67
C ARG A 12 -46.41 -17.96 -45.69
N GLY A 13 -45.16 -18.02 -46.19
CA GLY A 13 -44.06 -19.01 -46.10
C GLY A 13 -42.68 -18.31 -46.24
N GLU A 14 -41.50 -18.94 -46.14
CA GLU A 14 -41.00 -20.20 -46.74
C GLU A 14 -40.49 -20.01 -48.19
N GLY A 15 -39.21 -20.35 -48.44
CA GLY A 15 -38.50 -20.19 -49.72
C GLY A 15 -37.05 -19.69 -49.54
N ASP A 16 -35.94 -20.28 -50.01
CA ASP A 16 -35.51 -21.57 -50.61
C ASP A 16 -34.46 -21.28 -51.71
N ARG A 17 -33.52 -22.22 -51.96
CA ARG A 17 -32.50 -22.29 -53.04
C ARG A 17 -31.28 -21.35 -52.96
N GLY A 18 -30.08 -21.79 -53.34
CA GLY A 18 -29.62 -23.16 -53.67
C GLY A 18 -28.31 -23.22 -54.49
N GLU A 19 -27.59 -24.34 -54.40
CA GLU A 19 -26.58 -24.91 -55.36
C GLU A 19 -25.34 -24.02 -55.73
N ALA A 20 -24.18 -24.48 -56.25
CA ALA A 20 -23.59 -25.77 -56.65
C ALA A 20 -22.07 -25.75 -56.27
N ILE A 21 -21.36 -26.83 -55.89
CA ILE A 21 -20.81 -28.00 -56.63
C ILE A 21 -19.81 -27.67 -57.79
N THR A 22 -18.49 -27.74 -57.49
CA THR A 22 -17.34 -28.28 -58.29
C THR A 22 -16.05 -28.06 -57.45
N ALA A 23 -15.12 -29.00 -57.14
CA ALA A 23 -14.38 -30.03 -57.91
C ALA A 23 -13.29 -29.40 -58.82
N VAL A 24 -12.02 -29.86 -58.94
CA VAL A 24 -11.41 -31.22 -58.86
C VAL A 24 -9.90 -31.19 -58.46
N ALA A 25 -9.43 -32.21 -57.70
CA ALA A 25 -8.04 -32.77 -57.51
C ALA A 25 -6.81 -31.85 -57.19
N GLY A 26 -5.71 -32.35 -56.58
CA GLY A 26 -5.34 -33.69 -56.08
C GLY A 26 -4.29 -33.63 -54.95
N VAL A 27 -4.14 -34.66 -54.08
CA VAL A 27 -3.16 -35.79 -54.19
C VAL A 27 -1.72 -35.30 -53.86
N ASP A 28 -1.03 -35.74 -52.80
CA ASP A 28 -0.75 -37.12 -52.33
C ASP A 28 -0.67 -37.34 -50.78
N HIS A 29 -0.98 -38.58 -50.35
CA HIS A 29 -0.47 -39.41 -49.20
C HIS A 29 0.10 -38.85 -47.85
N PRO A 30 0.17 -39.66 -46.76
CA PRO A 30 -0.82 -40.62 -46.22
C PRO A 30 -1.00 -40.55 -44.67
N VAL A 31 -1.96 -41.30 -44.13
CA VAL A 31 -2.23 -41.46 -42.68
C VAL A 31 -1.30 -42.50 -42.03
N LEU A 32 -0.77 -42.24 -40.83
CA LEU A 32 -0.51 -43.26 -39.79
C LEU A 32 -0.14 -42.67 -38.41
N GLY A 33 -0.42 -43.42 -37.33
CA GLY A 33 0.31 -43.33 -36.05
C GLY A 33 -0.28 -42.45 -34.94
N VAL A 34 -1.23 -42.98 -34.16
CA VAL A 34 -1.34 -42.60 -32.74
C VAL A 34 -0.16 -43.23 -32.02
N VAL A 35 0.74 -42.44 -31.44
CA VAL A 35 1.93 -42.93 -30.73
C VAL A 35 1.80 -42.66 -29.24
N GLU A 36 1.69 -43.75 -28.49
CA GLU A 36 1.66 -43.80 -27.02
C GLU A 36 3.08 -43.56 -26.47
N LEU A 37 3.28 -42.44 -25.75
CA LEU A 37 4.60 -42.07 -25.23
C LEU A 37 4.96 -42.84 -23.96
N GLN A 38 5.58 -44.01 -24.12
CA GLN A 38 6.23 -44.73 -23.03
C GLN A 38 7.48 -43.98 -22.50
N PRO A 39 7.80 -44.10 -21.19
CA PRO A 39 8.93 -43.39 -20.58
C PRO A 39 10.28 -43.98 -20.99
N GLN A 40 11.26 -43.14 -21.31
CA GLN A 40 12.62 -43.59 -21.60
C GLN A 40 13.40 -43.97 -20.33
N THR A 41 13.99 -45.16 -20.33
CA THR A 41 14.80 -45.69 -19.24
C THR A 41 16.24 -45.17 -19.28
N LEU A 42 16.61 -44.28 -18.35
CA LEU A 42 18.01 -43.96 -18.05
C LEU A 42 18.62 -45.02 -17.12
N LYS A 43 19.86 -45.45 -17.40
CA LYS A 43 20.57 -46.48 -16.63
C LYS A 43 21.02 -45.96 -15.25
N PRO A 44 21.05 -46.81 -14.21
CA PRO A 44 21.42 -46.39 -12.86
C PRO A 44 22.93 -46.14 -12.72
N HIS A 45 23.30 -45.00 -12.13
CA HIS A 45 24.62 -44.80 -11.57
C HIS A 45 24.74 -45.48 -10.19
N ARG A 46 25.96 -45.91 -9.82
CA ARG A 46 26.24 -46.59 -8.55
C ARG A 46 25.90 -45.70 -7.34
N PRO A 47 25.38 -46.28 -6.23
CA PRO A 47 25.37 -45.60 -4.94
C PRO A 47 26.81 -45.44 -4.42
N LEU A 48 27.10 -44.31 -3.77
CA LEU A 48 28.26 -44.19 -2.87
C LEU A 48 27.90 -44.77 -1.49
N PRO A 49 28.88 -45.32 -0.75
CA PRO A 49 28.65 -45.90 0.57
C PRO A 49 28.37 -44.81 1.63
N PRO A 50 27.65 -45.13 2.71
CA PRO A 50 27.39 -44.19 3.80
C PRO A 50 28.69 -43.87 4.57
N ALA A 51 28.95 -42.58 4.80
CA ALA A 51 30.02 -42.13 5.68
C ALA A 51 29.69 -42.46 7.15
N ALA A 52 30.68 -42.95 7.90
CA ALA A 52 30.47 -43.47 9.25
C ALA A 52 30.22 -42.37 10.31
N VAL A 53 29.40 -42.70 11.31
CA VAL A 53 29.20 -41.88 12.51
C VAL A 53 30.45 -41.92 13.38
N ALA A 54 30.94 -40.75 13.81
CA ALA A 54 31.97 -40.60 14.84
C ALA A 54 31.39 -39.92 16.10
N PRO A 55 31.75 -40.34 17.32
CA PRO A 55 31.15 -39.85 18.55
C PRO A 55 31.73 -38.50 19.04
N PRO A 56 30.98 -37.72 19.82
CA PRO A 56 31.47 -36.48 20.41
C PRO A 56 32.37 -36.73 21.63
N PRO A 57 33.49 -35.98 21.80
CA PRO A 57 34.23 -35.95 23.06
C PRO A 57 33.44 -35.21 24.16
N SER A 58 33.70 -35.54 25.43
CA SER A 58 32.94 -35.00 26.58
C SER A 58 33.82 -34.51 27.70
N ARG A 59 33.36 -33.47 28.45
CA ARG A 59 34.04 -32.82 29.62
C ARG A 59 35.30 -32.01 29.19
N ALA A 60 35.75 -30.91 29.81
CA ALA A 60 35.33 -30.04 30.93
C ALA A 60 36.33 -28.81 31.02
N LEU A 61 36.15 -27.64 31.70
CA LEU A 61 35.05 -27.08 32.53
C LEU A 61 35.17 -25.55 32.87
N ARG A 62 34.51 -25.15 33.98
CA ARG A 62 34.43 -23.84 34.66
C ARG A 62 35.44 -23.68 35.81
N GLY A 63 35.88 -22.45 36.05
CA GLY A 63 36.41 -21.95 37.33
C GLY A 63 37.24 -20.67 37.12
N LEU A 64 37.08 -19.55 37.84
CA LEU A 64 36.13 -19.18 38.91
C LEU A 64 35.51 -17.80 38.63
N ALA A 65 34.31 -17.56 39.17
CA ALA A 65 33.76 -16.21 39.35
C ALA A 65 33.74 -15.85 40.84
N ARG A 66 33.84 -14.56 41.22
CA ARG A 66 33.35 -14.02 42.51
C ARG A 66 33.45 -12.49 42.63
N ARG A 67 32.29 -11.82 42.74
CA ARG A 67 31.72 -11.12 43.92
C ARG A 67 30.25 -10.76 43.55
N ILE A 68 29.19 -11.07 44.31
CA ILE A 68 28.84 -10.77 45.73
C ILE A 68 28.52 -9.27 45.89
N THR A 69 27.32 -8.78 46.28
CA THR A 69 25.94 -9.31 46.53
C THR A 69 24.93 -8.14 46.24
N SER A 70 23.59 -8.08 46.49
CA SER A 70 22.70 -8.63 47.55
C SER A 70 21.18 -8.57 47.21
N ARG A 71 20.33 -8.85 48.21
CA ARG A 71 18.86 -8.58 48.37
C ARG A 71 18.45 -7.15 47.95
N GLY A 72 17.20 -6.82 47.56
CA GLY A 72 15.95 -7.60 47.40
C GLY A 72 14.67 -6.75 47.68
N ILE A 73 13.47 -7.33 47.49
CA ILE A 73 12.15 -6.88 48.03
C ILE A 73 11.36 -5.73 47.32
N VAL A 74 10.26 -6.12 46.65
CA VAL A 74 8.87 -5.57 46.66
C VAL A 74 8.55 -4.07 46.35
N ALA A 75 7.97 -3.87 45.15
CA ALA A 75 6.79 -3.03 44.80
C ALA A 75 6.76 -1.48 44.86
N SER A 76 5.69 -0.97 44.22
CA SER A 76 5.04 0.37 44.31
C SER A 76 5.38 1.50 43.29
N LEU A 77 4.34 1.79 42.49
CA LEU A 77 3.83 3.04 41.94
C LEU A 77 4.63 4.38 41.99
N VAL A 78 4.70 5.01 40.80
CA VAL A 78 4.26 6.41 40.49
C VAL A 78 5.14 7.63 40.90
N ALA A 79 5.12 8.62 39.98
CA ALA A 79 5.40 10.06 40.11
C ALA A 79 6.86 10.62 40.07
N SER A 80 7.14 11.22 38.90
CA SER A 80 7.64 12.60 38.73
C SER A 80 9.12 12.97 38.96
N SER A 81 9.59 13.91 38.12
CA SER A 81 10.69 14.87 38.33
C SER A 81 12.11 14.33 38.54
N GLY A 82 13.17 14.93 37.99
CA GLY A 82 13.25 16.05 37.03
C GLY A 82 14.61 16.75 37.12
N LEU A 83 15.27 16.98 35.97
CA LEU A 83 16.63 17.55 35.84
C LEU A 83 17.74 16.66 36.46
N ASP A 84 19.00 16.67 36.03
CA ASP A 84 19.74 17.78 35.40
C ASP A 84 20.77 17.36 34.32
N ARG A 85 21.38 18.36 33.67
CA ARG A 85 22.54 18.29 32.75
C ARG A 85 23.75 18.99 33.42
N PRO A 86 25.03 18.69 33.09
CA PRO A 86 25.57 18.89 31.75
C PRO A 86 26.73 17.94 31.32
N ALA A 87 27.36 18.28 30.19
CA ALA A 87 28.64 17.77 29.66
C ALA A 87 29.55 19.00 29.39
N PRO A 88 30.63 18.99 28.56
CA PRO A 88 31.43 17.91 27.97
C PRO A 88 32.98 18.14 28.06
N GLY A 89 33.79 17.21 27.55
CA GLY A 89 35.23 17.40 27.21
C GLY A 89 35.94 16.06 27.01
N ARG A 90 36.45 15.66 25.83
CA ARG A 90 37.55 16.22 25.00
C ARG A 90 38.89 16.38 25.73
N TYR A 91 39.76 15.37 25.65
CA TYR A 91 40.96 15.39 24.79
C TYR A 91 41.69 14.03 24.80
N CYS A 92 42.38 13.67 23.72
CA CYS A 92 43.47 12.69 23.75
C CYS A 92 44.80 13.46 23.73
N PRO A 93 45.91 12.86 24.20
CA PRO A 93 46.89 12.53 23.18
C PRO A 93 47.54 11.13 23.32
N ARG A 94 48.21 10.78 22.22
CA ARG A 94 49.23 9.74 21.99
C ARG A 94 50.61 10.27 22.51
N PRO A 95 51.78 9.61 22.33
CA PRO A 95 52.06 8.32 21.68
C PRO A 95 53.10 7.41 22.42
N ASP A 96 53.54 6.33 21.74
CA ASP A 96 54.87 5.64 21.81
C ASP A 96 55.35 5.04 23.16
N GLU A 97 56.33 4.14 23.26
CA GLU A 97 57.25 3.53 22.27
C GLU A 97 57.63 2.07 22.66
N HIS A 98 58.44 1.37 21.84
CA HIS A 98 59.11 0.08 22.13
C HIS A 98 60.63 0.33 22.17
N PRO A 99 61.46 -0.40 22.97
CA PRO A 99 61.83 -1.78 22.59
C PRO A 99 62.32 -2.77 23.70
N ALA A 100 62.28 -4.06 23.33
CA ALA A 100 63.23 -5.19 23.52
C ALA A 100 64.19 -5.37 24.73
N ALA A 101 64.65 -6.64 24.87
CA ALA A 101 65.69 -7.20 25.78
C ALA A 101 65.22 -7.48 27.24
N THR A 102 65.62 -8.57 27.94
CA THR A 102 66.57 -9.66 27.58
C THR A 102 66.32 -11.00 28.33
N ASP A 103 66.65 -12.10 27.66
CA ASP A 103 67.28 -13.36 28.16
C ASP A 103 66.52 -14.48 28.94
N SER A 104 67.05 -15.70 28.73
CA SER A 104 66.89 -17.07 29.29
C SER A 104 66.09 -17.33 30.60
N LYS A 105 65.45 -18.50 30.81
CA LYS A 105 65.84 -19.92 30.55
C LYS A 105 64.63 -20.88 30.42
N ASP A 106 64.88 -22.09 29.91
CA ASP A 106 63.97 -23.25 29.95
C ASP A 106 63.57 -23.72 31.36
N ARG A 107 62.33 -24.25 31.49
CA ARG A 107 62.10 -25.65 31.97
C ARG A 107 60.64 -26.14 31.86
N THR A 108 60.43 -27.03 30.88
CA THR A 108 59.76 -28.35 31.02
C THR A 108 58.35 -28.47 31.64
N MET A 109 57.37 -28.77 30.76
CA MET A 109 56.16 -29.60 30.93
C MET A 109 55.44 -29.71 32.31
N ALA A 110 54.16 -29.36 32.33
CA ALA A 110 53.19 -29.77 33.36
C ALA A 110 52.05 -30.64 32.77
N ARG A 111 51.47 -31.54 33.57
CA ARG A 111 50.36 -32.43 33.18
C ARG A 111 48.99 -31.80 33.43
N PRO A 112 47.93 -32.13 32.67
CA PRO A 112 46.56 -31.75 32.97
C PRO A 112 45.97 -32.57 34.13
N SER A 113 44.92 -32.05 34.78
CA SER A 113 44.17 -32.73 35.84
C SER A 113 42.65 -32.50 35.72
N ASP A 114 41.87 -33.40 36.31
CA ASP A 114 40.42 -33.54 36.10
C ASP A 114 39.57 -32.36 36.57
N THR A 115 38.41 -32.20 35.92
CA THR A 115 37.35 -31.30 36.36
C THR A 115 35.96 -31.95 36.18
N ALA A 116 35.11 -31.92 37.22
CA ALA A 116 33.84 -32.66 37.28
C ALA A 116 32.58 -31.79 37.09
N VAL A 117 31.67 -32.19 36.18
CA VAL A 117 30.58 -31.33 35.66
C VAL A 117 29.39 -31.23 36.63
N SER A 118 29.37 -30.16 37.42
CA SER A 118 28.22 -29.79 38.26
C SER A 118 27.08 -29.19 37.42
N LEU A 119 26.15 -30.03 36.95
CA LEU A 119 24.92 -29.59 36.30
C LEU A 119 24.04 -28.82 37.29
N ARG A 120 23.98 -27.49 37.15
CA ARG A 120 22.89 -26.67 37.70
C ARG A 120 21.82 -26.51 36.63
N MET A 121 20.86 -27.42 36.64
CA MET A 121 19.64 -27.31 35.83
C MET A 121 18.77 -26.16 36.36
N HIS A 122 18.05 -25.49 35.48
CA HIS A 122 17.05 -24.50 35.85
C HIS A 122 15.78 -25.23 36.35
N PRO A 123 14.98 -24.65 37.27
CA PRO A 123 13.73 -25.30 37.71
C PRO A 123 12.71 -25.50 36.57
N LEU A 124 12.85 -24.76 35.46
CA LEU A 124 12.04 -24.93 34.25
C LEU A 124 12.38 -26.23 33.48
N ASP A 125 13.62 -26.70 33.55
CA ASP A 125 14.10 -27.87 32.78
C ASP A 125 13.37 -29.16 33.21
N TRP A 126 12.90 -29.19 34.46
CA TRP A 126 12.14 -30.30 35.04
C TRP A 126 10.64 -30.26 34.71
N ALA A 127 10.11 -29.14 34.19
CA ALA A 127 8.68 -28.96 34.01
C ALA A 127 8.08 -29.93 32.98
N VAL A 128 8.74 -30.13 31.83
CA VAL A 128 8.25 -31.05 30.78
C VAL A 128 8.31 -32.52 31.22
N PRO A 129 9.43 -33.05 31.78
CA PRO A 129 9.45 -34.38 32.37
C PRO A 129 8.40 -34.58 33.47
N LEU A 130 8.19 -33.58 34.34
CA LEU A 130 7.21 -33.66 35.42
C LEU A 130 5.77 -33.71 34.89
N VAL A 131 5.44 -32.92 33.87
CA VAL A 131 4.10 -32.96 33.23
C VAL A 131 3.85 -34.32 32.57
N ILE A 132 4.85 -34.91 31.90
CA ILE A 132 4.73 -36.25 31.29
C ILE A 132 4.56 -37.34 32.36
N LEU A 133 5.33 -37.26 33.46
CA LEU A 133 5.23 -38.24 34.55
C LEU A 133 3.90 -38.11 35.32
N LEU A 134 3.43 -36.89 35.58
CA LEU A 134 2.12 -36.61 36.15
C LEU A 134 1.01 -37.13 35.23
N ALA A 135 1.13 -36.89 33.92
CA ALA A 135 0.18 -37.36 32.93
C ALA A 135 0.05 -38.89 32.92
N ALA A 136 1.17 -39.62 32.98
CA ALA A 136 1.15 -41.08 33.12
C ALA A 136 0.53 -41.51 34.47
N MET A 137 0.85 -40.84 35.57
CA MET A 137 0.32 -41.16 36.90
C MET A 137 -1.20 -40.96 36.99
N VAL A 138 -1.74 -39.91 36.36
CA VAL A 138 -3.19 -39.64 36.26
C VAL A 138 -3.96 -40.75 35.54
N VAL A 139 -3.34 -41.44 34.56
CA VAL A 139 -3.95 -42.58 33.86
C VAL A 139 -3.88 -43.87 34.69
N LEU A 140 -2.78 -44.09 35.43
CA LEU A 140 -2.55 -45.32 36.20
C LEU A 140 -3.19 -45.31 37.60
N ALA A 141 -3.35 -44.15 38.24
CA ALA A 141 -3.76 -44.02 39.65
C ALA A 141 -5.13 -43.34 39.82
N PRO A 142 -5.87 -43.64 40.90
CA PRO A 142 -7.15 -42.97 41.19
C PRO A 142 -6.93 -41.52 41.65
N VAL A 143 -7.15 -40.56 40.74
CA VAL A 143 -7.08 -39.12 41.04
C VAL A 143 -8.33 -38.66 41.81
N PRO A 144 -8.20 -37.84 42.89
CA PRO A 144 -9.34 -37.22 43.56
C PRO A 144 -10.04 -36.18 42.69
N ALA A 145 -11.38 -36.09 42.77
CA ALA A 145 -12.19 -35.16 41.97
C ALA A 145 -11.71 -33.69 42.07
N ALA A 146 -11.41 -33.20 43.28
CA ALA A 146 -10.92 -31.83 43.49
C ALA A 146 -9.56 -31.53 42.80
N LEU A 147 -8.72 -32.55 42.55
CA LEU A 147 -7.48 -32.38 41.77
C LEU A 147 -7.78 -32.39 40.26
N VAL A 148 -8.80 -33.15 39.81
CA VAL A 148 -9.30 -33.08 38.44
C VAL A 148 -9.91 -31.69 38.18
N ASP A 149 -10.80 -31.19 39.04
CA ASP A 149 -11.37 -29.83 38.96
C ASP A 149 -10.29 -28.74 38.85
N LEU A 150 -9.26 -28.81 39.70
CA LEU A 150 -8.12 -27.88 39.65
C LEU A 150 -7.38 -27.94 38.31
N LEU A 151 -7.14 -29.14 37.76
CA LEU A 151 -6.44 -29.32 36.48
C LEU A 151 -7.31 -28.93 35.28
N LEU A 152 -8.63 -29.14 35.33
CA LEU A 152 -9.59 -28.68 34.33
C LEU A 152 -9.65 -27.15 34.31
N ALA A 153 -9.76 -26.51 35.48
CA ALA A 153 -9.72 -25.05 35.61
C ALA A 153 -8.37 -24.45 35.16
N ALA A 154 -7.26 -25.13 35.45
CA ALA A 154 -5.94 -24.74 34.96
C ALA A 154 -5.83 -24.86 33.42
N ASN A 155 -6.28 -25.98 32.82
CA ASN A 155 -6.33 -26.16 31.36
C ASN A 155 -7.20 -25.09 30.68
N LEU A 156 -8.35 -24.74 31.24
CA LEU A 156 -9.21 -23.66 30.75
C LEU A 156 -8.48 -22.30 30.81
N THR A 157 -7.89 -21.97 31.96
CA THR A 157 -7.14 -20.72 32.18
C THR A 157 -5.96 -20.59 31.22
N ILE A 158 -5.19 -21.68 31.04
CA ILE A 158 -4.07 -21.78 30.11
C ILE A 158 -4.54 -21.63 28.65
N SER A 159 -5.70 -22.18 28.30
CA SER A 159 -6.27 -22.08 26.96
C SER A 159 -6.79 -20.68 26.63
N VAL A 160 -7.36 -19.97 27.61
CA VAL A 160 -7.69 -18.54 27.48
C VAL A 160 -6.42 -17.68 27.37
N LEU A 161 -5.39 -17.96 28.17
CA LEU A 161 -4.09 -17.26 28.10
C LEU A 161 -3.41 -17.47 26.74
N ALA A 162 -3.51 -18.68 26.17
CA ALA A 162 -3.02 -18.99 24.82
C ALA A 162 -3.74 -18.18 23.74
N LEU A 163 -5.06 -18.03 23.83
CA LEU A 163 -5.85 -17.19 22.92
C LEU A 163 -5.52 -15.71 23.03
N LEU A 164 -5.41 -15.18 24.26
CA LEU A 164 -5.04 -13.79 24.50
C LEU A 164 -3.59 -13.50 24.08
N GLY A 165 -2.66 -14.43 24.31
CA GLY A 165 -1.28 -14.34 23.83
C GLY A 165 -1.18 -14.37 22.30
N ALA A 166 -1.90 -15.28 21.64
CA ALA A 166 -1.99 -15.32 20.18
C ALA A 166 -2.60 -14.03 19.59
N LEU A 167 -3.58 -13.42 20.27
CA LEU A 167 -4.17 -12.14 19.87
C LEU A 167 -3.22 -10.94 20.07
N ALA A 168 -2.41 -10.96 21.13
CA ALA A 168 -1.49 -9.88 21.49
C ALA A 168 -0.14 -9.92 20.74
N ALA A 169 0.32 -11.10 20.30
CA ALA A 169 1.55 -11.24 19.51
C ALA A 169 1.45 -10.49 18.17
N ARG A 170 2.53 -9.80 17.78
CA ARG A 170 2.58 -8.97 16.56
C ARG A 170 3.06 -9.74 15.35
N THR A 171 3.90 -10.75 15.57
CA THR A 171 4.40 -11.69 14.57
C THR A 171 4.16 -13.14 15.02
N PRO A 172 4.14 -14.14 14.12
CA PRO A 172 4.07 -15.55 14.52
C PRO A 172 5.28 -16.00 15.35
N LEU A 173 6.46 -15.42 15.09
CA LEU A 173 7.76 -15.76 15.69
C LEU A 173 7.86 -15.44 17.19
N GLU A 174 7.18 -14.39 17.66
CA GLU A 174 7.03 -14.09 19.10
C GLU A 174 6.40 -15.26 19.86
N MET A 175 5.59 -16.07 19.19
CA MET A 175 4.96 -17.28 19.71
C MET A 175 5.66 -18.55 19.22
N SER A 176 6.97 -18.51 18.94
CA SER A 176 7.74 -19.66 18.42
C SER A 176 7.71 -20.93 19.28
N VAL A 177 7.36 -20.85 20.57
CA VAL A 177 7.16 -22.01 21.48
C VAL A 177 5.76 -22.65 21.31
N PHE A 178 4.83 -22.00 20.60
CA PHE A 178 3.44 -22.42 20.47
C PHE A 178 3.21 -23.83 19.88
N PRO A 179 3.99 -24.35 18.91
CA PRO A 179 3.83 -25.73 18.43
C PRO A 179 4.04 -26.76 19.57
N THR A 180 5.05 -26.55 20.42
CA THR A 180 5.34 -27.39 21.58
C THR A 180 4.26 -27.25 22.66
N PHE A 181 3.73 -26.03 22.84
CA PHE A 181 2.59 -25.77 23.73
C PHE A 181 1.31 -26.48 23.25
N LEU A 182 1.03 -26.51 21.94
CA LEU A 182 -0.09 -27.26 21.37
C LEU A 182 0.01 -28.74 21.71
N LEU A 183 1.17 -29.35 21.45
CA LEU A 183 1.39 -30.78 21.75
C LEU A 183 1.22 -31.08 23.25
N GLY A 184 1.81 -30.25 24.13
CA GLY A 184 1.72 -30.41 25.58
C GLY A 184 0.31 -30.22 26.14
N SER A 185 -0.41 -29.18 25.71
CA SER A 185 -1.79 -28.92 26.14
C SER A 185 -2.77 -29.99 25.62
N THR A 186 -2.55 -30.50 24.40
CA THR A 186 -3.32 -31.62 23.83
C THR A 186 -3.12 -32.91 24.63
N LEU A 187 -1.88 -33.22 25.04
CA LEU A 187 -1.59 -34.36 25.92
C LEU A 187 -2.27 -34.24 27.28
N VAL A 188 -2.21 -33.06 27.92
CA VAL A 188 -2.86 -32.80 29.20
C VAL A 188 -4.38 -32.99 29.10
N ARG A 189 -5.02 -32.52 28.02
CA ARG A 189 -6.46 -32.73 27.78
C ARG A 189 -6.81 -34.19 27.60
N LEU A 190 -6.11 -34.92 26.75
CA LEU A 190 -6.39 -36.34 26.50
C LEU A 190 -6.33 -37.15 27.81
N VAL A 191 -5.39 -36.81 28.70
CA VAL A 191 -5.24 -37.43 30.01
C VAL A 191 -6.34 -36.99 31.00
N LEU A 192 -6.75 -35.72 30.99
CA LEU A 192 -7.87 -35.25 31.80
C LEU A 192 -9.19 -35.88 31.35
N ASN A 193 -9.43 -36.02 30.04
CA ASN A 193 -10.59 -36.73 29.48
C ASN A 193 -10.64 -38.19 29.98
N VAL A 194 -9.49 -38.86 30.12
CA VAL A 194 -9.41 -40.23 30.68
C VAL A 194 -9.69 -40.21 32.19
N ALA A 195 -9.23 -39.19 32.92
CA ALA A 195 -9.48 -39.04 34.35
C ALA A 195 -10.98 -38.77 34.68
N THR A 196 -11.61 -37.85 33.95
CA THR A 196 -13.04 -37.54 34.07
C THR A 196 -13.90 -38.74 33.67
N THR A 197 -13.63 -39.36 32.52
CA THR A 197 -14.22 -40.65 32.09
C THR A 197 -14.18 -41.69 33.21
N ARG A 198 -13.01 -41.88 33.83
CA ARG A 198 -12.84 -42.84 34.92
C ARG A 198 -13.66 -42.47 36.15
N LEU A 199 -13.79 -41.19 36.50
CA LEU A 199 -14.67 -40.73 37.59
C LEU A 199 -16.16 -40.91 37.26
N VAL A 200 -16.61 -40.48 36.08
CA VAL A 200 -17.99 -40.65 35.59
C VAL A 200 -18.40 -42.14 35.64
N LEU A 201 -17.59 -43.03 35.07
CA LEU A 201 -17.94 -44.44 34.97
C LEU A 201 -17.82 -45.20 36.31
N SER A 202 -16.91 -44.81 37.23
CA SER A 202 -16.68 -45.54 38.49
C SER A 202 -17.36 -44.96 39.73
N ARG A 203 -17.77 -43.68 39.72
CA ARG A 203 -18.36 -43.01 40.90
C ARG A 203 -19.77 -42.47 40.71
N ALA A 204 -20.24 -42.19 39.49
CA ALA A 204 -21.55 -41.56 39.30
C ALA A 204 -22.73 -42.32 39.93
N ALA A 205 -22.67 -43.66 39.93
CA ALA A 205 -23.70 -44.49 40.56
C ALA A 205 -23.71 -44.43 42.11
N ILE A 206 -22.66 -43.90 42.74
CA ILE A 206 -22.48 -43.80 44.20
C ILE A 206 -22.55 -42.33 44.64
N ASP A 207 -21.66 -41.49 44.10
CA ASP A 207 -21.49 -40.08 44.46
C ASP A 207 -22.47 -39.16 43.69
N GLY A 208 -23.26 -39.68 42.74
CA GLY A 208 -24.27 -38.93 42.01
C GLY A 208 -23.68 -37.94 40.98
N PRO A 209 -24.36 -36.80 40.70
CA PRO A 209 -23.93 -35.86 39.66
C PRO A 209 -22.68 -35.05 40.04
N SER A 210 -22.25 -35.05 41.31
CA SER A 210 -20.98 -34.44 41.74
C SER A 210 -19.77 -35.39 41.61
N ALA A 211 -19.99 -36.65 41.22
CA ALA A 211 -18.96 -37.69 41.12
C ALA A 211 -17.77 -37.36 40.19
N ALA A 212 -18.01 -36.52 39.18
CA ALA A 212 -17.03 -36.17 38.15
C ALA A 212 -16.24 -34.89 38.46
N GLY A 213 -16.52 -34.22 39.60
CA GLY A 213 -15.99 -32.91 39.94
C GLY A 213 -17.03 -31.79 39.77
N GLU A 214 -16.88 -30.73 40.55
CA GLU A 214 -17.79 -29.58 40.56
C GLU A 214 -17.80 -28.83 39.21
N VAL A 215 -16.67 -28.82 38.50
CA VAL A 215 -16.56 -28.17 37.19
C VAL A 215 -17.37 -28.94 36.14
N VAL A 216 -17.26 -30.26 36.11
CA VAL A 216 -18.02 -31.11 35.18
C VAL A 216 -19.53 -31.00 35.47
N GLU A 217 -19.92 -31.01 36.74
CA GLU A 217 -21.32 -30.84 37.12
C GLU A 217 -21.85 -29.45 36.72
N ALA A 218 -21.10 -28.38 36.97
CA ALA A 218 -21.50 -27.01 36.63
C ALA A 218 -21.75 -26.83 35.13
N PHE A 219 -20.87 -27.34 34.26
CA PHE A 219 -21.06 -27.29 32.80
C PHE A 219 -22.23 -28.17 32.34
N GLY A 220 -22.41 -29.36 32.94
CA GLY A 220 -23.56 -30.22 32.66
C GLY A 220 -24.89 -29.56 33.04
N ARG A 221 -24.97 -28.91 34.20
CA ARG A 221 -26.12 -28.11 34.64
C ARG A 221 -26.34 -26.87 33.75
N PHE A 222 -25.27 -26.21 33.27
CA PHE A 222 -25.37 -24.99 32.45
C PHE A 222 -26.04 -25.24 31.09
N VAL A 223 -25.71 -26.35 30.41
CA VAL A 223 -26.28 -26.67 29.08
C VAL A 223 -27.55 -27.52 29.16
N ALA A 224 -27.64 -28.49 30.09
CA ALA A 224 -28.85 -29.31 30.23
C ALA A 224 -29.97 -28.65 31.04
N ALA A 225 -29.68 -27.61 31.85
CA ALA A 225 -30.64 -26.88 32.67
C ALA A 225 -31.69 -27.82 33.31
N ASN A 226 -32.98 -27.62 32.97
CA ASN A 226 -34.10 -28.52 33.32
C ASN A 226 -34.58 -29.39 32.13
N ASP A 227 -33.95 -29.31 30.96
CA ASP A 227 -34.34 -30.04 29.75
C ASP A 227 -33.11 -30.72 29.10
N LEU A 228 -33.00 -32.02 29.34
CA LEU A 228 -31.92 -32.87 28.85
C LEU A 228 -31.89 -32.98 27.31
N VAL A 229 -33.05 -32.86 26.64
CA VAL A 229 -33.15 -32.96 25.18
C VAL A 229 -32.58 -31.70 24.54
N VAL A 230 -32.95 -30.53 25.05
CA VAL A 230 -32.37 -29.24 24.62
C VAL A 230 -30.86 -29.22 24.90
N GLY A 231 -30.42 -29.70 26.06
CA GLY A 231 -29.00 -29.82 26.39
C GLY A 231 -28.24 -30.73 25.42
N GLY A 232 -28.79 -31.90 25.09
CA GLY A 232 -28.22 -32.84 24.13
C GLY A 232 -28.08 -32.25 22.71
N VAL A 233 -29.08 -31.49 22.24
CA VAL A 233 -29.04 -30.81 20.94
C VAL A 233 -27.98 -29.70 20.93
N ILE A 234 -27.92 -28.85 21.95
CA ILE A 234 -26.91 -27.78 22.07
C ILE A 234 -25.49 -28.39 22.10
N PHE A 235 -25.30 -29.44 22.89
CA PHE A 235 -24.03 -30.16 22.99
C PHE A 235 -23.62 -30.77 21.65
N ALA A 236 -24.53 -31.45 20.94
CA ALA A 236 -24.25 -32.02 19.62
C ALA A 236 -23.84 -30.95 18.60
N ILE A 237 -24.49 -29.78 18.60
CA ILE A 237 -24.12 -28.64 17.74
C ILE A 237 -22.70 -28.15 18.07
N ILE A 238 -22.36 -27.98 19.35
CA ILE A 238 -21.03 -27.54 19.79
C ILE A 238 -19.95 -28.56 19.38
N ALA A 239 -20.20 -29.86 19.59
CA ALA A 239 -19.27 -30.92 19.21
C ALA A 239 -19.04 -30.99 17.68
N ILE A 240 -20.12 -30.84 16.88
CA ILE A 240 -20.03 -30.80 15.41
C ILE A 240 -19.24 -29.57 14.94
N ILE A 241 -19.51 -28.38 15.50
CA ILE A 241 -18.78 -27.15 15.15
C ILE A 241 -17.29 -27.29 15.50
N GLN A 242 -16.98 -27.77 16.70
CA GLN A 242 -15.60 -27.96 17.15
C GLN A 242 -14.84 -28.93 16.24
N PHE A 243 -15.39 -30.11 15.96
CA PHE A 243 -14.71 -31.12 15.15
C PHE A 243 -14.68 -30.80 13.64
N VAL A 244 -15.86 -30.57 13.04
CA VAL A 244 -16.04 -30.52 11.58
C VAL A 244 -15.65 -29.15 11.00
N VAL A 245 -15.94 -28.06 11.69
CA VAL A 245 -15.66 -26.71 11.20
C VAL A 245 -14.31 -26.21 11.69
N ILE A 246 -14.11 -26.21 13.01
CA ILE A 246 -13.00 -25.48 13.63
C ILE A 246 -11.69 -26.27 13.57
N THR A 247 -11.65 -27.50 14.10
CA THR A 247 -10.43 -28.30 14.08
C THR A 247 -10.01 -28.69 12.66
N ALA A 248 -10.93 -29.21 11.83
CA ALA A 248 -10.61 -29.57 10.44
C ALA A 248 -10.26 -28.35 9.56
N GLY A 249 -10.92 -27.20 9.77
CA GLY A 249 -10.60 -25.94 9.09
C GLY A 249 -9.22 -25.38 9.49
N SER A 250 -8.87 -25.50 10.78
CA SER A 250 -7.55 -25.13 11.30
C SER A 250 -6.44 -26.01 10.70
N THR A 251 -6.57 -27.34 10.71
CA THR A 251 -5.56 -28.25 10.12
C THR A 251 -5.34 -27.97 8.63
N ARG A 252 -6.40 -27.80 7.83
CA ARG A 252 -6.26 -27.48 6.40
C ARG A 252 -5.56 -26.14 6.17
N THR A 253 -5.87 -25.13 6.98
CA THR A 253 -5.19 -23.82 6.90
C THR A 253 -3.72 -23.93 7.29
N SER A 254 -3.39 -24.78 8.28
CA SER A 254 -2.01 -25.08 8.70
C SER A 254 -1.19 -25.72 7.58
N GLU A 255 -1.73 -26.79 6.98
CA GLU A 255 -1.12 -27.52 5.87
C GLU A 255 -0.82 -26.60 4.67
N VAL A 256 -1.80 -25.78 4.28
CA VAL A 256 -1.67 -24.85 3.15
C VAL A 256 -0.69 -23.70 3.46
N ALA A 257 -0.72 -23.13 4.66
CA ALA A 257 0.22 -22.08 5.05
C ALA A 257 1.67 -22.59 5.16
N ALA A 258 1.87 -23.77 5.76
CA ALA A 258 3.17 -24.41 5.83
C ALA A 258 3.71 -24.72 4.44
N ARG A 259 2.87 -25.26 3.55
CA ARG A 259 3.26 -25.52 2.16
C ARG A 259 3.66 -24.24 1.42
N PHE A 260 2.85 -23.18 1.44
CA PHE A 260 3.22 -21.92 0.78
C PHE A 260 4.47 -21.27 1.37
N MET A 261 4.71 -21.43 2.68
CA MET A 261 5.95 -20.96 3.31
C MET A 261 7.18 -21.73 2.82
N LEU A 262 7.08 -23.06 2.70
CA LEU A 262 8.16 -23.95 2.25
C LEU A 262 8.41 -23.85 0.74
N ASP A 263 7.37 -23.92 -0.07
CA ASP A 263 7.44 -23.75 -1.54
C ASP A 263 8.00 -22.34 -1.90
N GLY A 264 7.74 -21.34 -1.04
CA GLY A 264 8.26 -19.96 -1.16
C GLY A 264 9.68 -19.73 -0.58
N LEU A 265 10.30 -20.68 0.12
CA LEU A 265 11.63 -20.51 0.71
C LEU A 265 12.72 -20.14 -0.31
N PRO A 266 12.88 -20.86 -1.45
CA PRO A 266 13.98 -20.60 -2.37
C PRO A 266 13.92 -19.18 -2.96
N GLY A 267 12.73 -18.72 -3.35
CA GLY A 267 12.54 -17.37 -3.88
C GLY A 267 12.86 -16.28 -2.85
N ARG A 268 12.51 -16.48 -1.57
CA ARG A 268 12.85 -15.54 -0.48
C ARG A 268 14.34 -15.57 -0.12
N GLN A 269 15.01 -16.71 -0.23
CA GLN A 269 16.47 -16.80 -0.08
C GLN A 269 17.18 -16.10 -1.24
N MET A 270 16.75 -16.33 -2.49
CA MET A 270 17.27 -15.65 -3.68
C MET A 270 17.08 -14.12 -3.63
N ALA A 271 15.97 -13.62 -3.06
CA ALA A 271 15.76 -12.19 -2.86
C ALA A 271 16.80 -11.59 -1.89
N ILE A 272 17.05 -12.23 -0.74
CA ILE A 272 18.11 -11.80 0.21
C ILE A 272 19.49 -11.84 -0.47
N ASP A 273 19.75 -12.85 -1.29
CA ASP A 273 21.03 -12.99 -2.00
C ASP A 273 21.21 -11.90 -3.08
N ALA A 274 20.13 -11.50 -3.75
CA ALA A 274 20.11 -10.39 -4.69
C ALA A 274 20.28 -9.03 -3.99
N GLU A 275 19.67 -8.81 -2.83
CA GLU A 275 19.86 -7.58 -2.02
C GLU A 275 21.31 -7.43 -1.53
N VAL A 276 21.98 -8.53 -1.19
CA VAL A 276 23.43 -8.53 -0.90
C VAL A 276 24.26 -8.20 -2.14
N GLN A 277 23.93 -8.78 -3.30
CA GLN A 277 24.63 -8.48 -4.56
C GLN A 277 24.43 -7.02 -5.02
N ALA A 278 23.28 -6.43 -4.72
CA ALA A 278 22.98 -5.03 -4.94
C ALA A 278 23.63 -4.07 -3.92
N GLY A 279 24.27 -4.60 -2.87
CA GLY A 279 24.88 -3.82 -1.80
C GLY A 279 23.89 -3.15 -0.83
N ALA A 280 22.63 -3.63 -0.80
CA ALA A 280 21.58 -3.11 0.07
C ALA A 280 21.59 -3.74 1.48
N LEU A 281 22.17 -4.93 1.63
CA LEU A 281 22.34 -5.64 2.90
C LEU A 281 23.81 -6.01 3.14
N ASP A 282 24.29 -5.85 4.38
CA ASP A 282 25.57 -6.43 4.80
C ASP A 282 25.47 -7.96 4.99
N HIS A 283 26.60 -8.66 4.88
CA HIS A 283 26.69 -10.10 5.13
C HIS A 283 26.22 -10.51 6.54
N THR A 284 26.40 -9.68 7.58
CA THR A 284 25.90 -9.97 8.92
C THR A 284 24.38 -9.78 9.03
N GLU A 285 23.79 -8.93 8.21
CA GLU A 285 22.35 -8.66 8.16
C GLU A 285 21.64 -9.73 7.35
N ALA A 286 22.17 -10.07 6.16
CA ALA A 286 21.71 -11.20 5.37
C ALA A 286 21.76 -12.53 6.16
N ARG A 287 22.77 -12.73 7.02
CA ARG A 287 22.82 -13.90 7.91
C ARG A 287 21.68 -13.91 8.94
N LYS A 288 21.30 -12.75 9.50
CA LYS A 288 20.12 -12.63 10.38
C LYS A 288 18.83 -12.87 9.60
N ALA A 289 18.69 -12.27 8.42
CA ALA A 289 17.52 -12.42 7.55
C ALA A 289 17.29 -13.89 7.15
N ARG A 290 18.32 -14.61 6.70
CA ARG A 290 18.24 -16.05 6.40
C ARG A 290 17.92 -16.89 7.66
N GLN A 291 18.46 -16.55 8.84
CA GLN A 291 18.11 -17.24 10.09
C GLN A 291 16.64 -17.01 10.49
N GLU A 292 16.11 -15.81 10.32
CA GLU A 292 14.71 -15.51 10.64
C GLU A 292 13.74 -16.14 9.64
N LEU A 293 14.10 -16.15 8.34
CA LEU A 293 13.37 -16.86 7.30
C LEU A 293 13.33 -18.39 7.57
N GLN A 294 14.44 -18.98 8.03
CA GLN A 294 14.47 -20.38 8.45
C GLN A 294 13.55 -20.62 9.65
N ARG A 295 13.62 -19.80 10.71
CA ARG A 295 12.73 -19.90 11.87
C ARG A 295 11.25 -19.80 11.51
N GLN A 296 10.89 -18.98 10.52
CA GLN A 296 9.51 -18.91 10.03
C GLN A 296 9.08 -20.25 9.41
N ALA A 297 9.91 -20.85 8.55
CA ALA A 297 9.61 -22.15 7.96
C ALA A 297 9.56 -23.28 9.01
N ASP A 298 10.54 -23.32 9.94
CA ASP A 298 10.56 -24.27 11.06
C ASP A 298 9.29 -24.16 11.91
N PHE A 299 8.85 -22.92 12.22
CA PHE A 299 7.61 -22.65 12.94
C PHE A 299 6.38 -23.15 12.18
N PHE A 300 6.19 -22.78 10.92
CA PHE A 300 5.01 -23.20 10.15
C PHE A 300 4.97 -24.72 9.92
N ALA A 301 6.12 -25.37 9.68
CA ALA A 301 6.22 -26.82 9.59
C ALA A 301 5.86 -27.52 10.92
N ALA A 302 6.35 -27.00 12.05
CA ALA A 302 6.00 -27.50 13.37
C ALA A 302 4.51 -27.27 13.71
N MET A 303 3.92 -26.15 13.26
CA MET A 303 2.49 -25.84 13.44
C MET A 303 1.58 -26.80 12.67
N ASP A 304 1.90 -27.15 11.42
CA ASP A 304 1.17 -28.21 10.68
C ASP A 304 1.21 -29.53 11.46
N GLY A 305 2.42 -30.01 11.81
CA GLY A 305 2.61 -31.21 12.62
C GLY A 305 1.79 -31.21 13.91
N ALA A 306 1.86 -30.13 14.69
CA ALA A 306 1.10 -29.99 15.94
C ALA A 306 -0.43 -29.93 15.71
N SER A 307 -0.90 -29.26 14.65
CA SER A 307 -2.34 -29.17 14.33
C SER A 307 -2.97 -30.54 14.00
N ARG A 308 -2.17 -31.50 13.52
CA ARG A 308 -2.60 -32.88 13.28
C ARG A 308 -2.84 -33.65 14.59
N PHE A 309 -2.10 -33.35 15.66
CA PHE A 309 -2.38 -33.90 17.00
C PHE A 309 -3.69 -33.36 17.59
N VAL A 310 -3.96 -32.05 17.45
CA VAL A 310 -5.24 -31.44 17.85
C VAL A 310 -6.42 -32.09 17.09
N ARG A 311 -6.23 -32.43 15.81
CA ARG A 311 -7.23 -33.20 15.04
C ARG A 311 -7.44 -34.61 15.60
N GLY A 312 -6.39 -35.29 16.07
CA GLY A 312 -6.52 -36.58 16.76
C GLY A 312 -7.29 -36.48 18.09
N GLU A 313 -7.01 -35.45 18.88
CA GLU A 313 -7.72 -35.19 20.15
C GLU A 313 -9.21 -34.90 19.95
N ALA A 314 -9.57 -34.11 18.94
CA ALA A 314 -10.98 -33.84 18.63
C ALA A 314 -11.76 -35.11 18.22
N VAL A 315 -11.13 -36.05 17.49
CA VAL A 315 -11.73 -37.38 17.22
C VAL A 315 -11.87 -38.17 18.53
N ALA A 316 -10.81 -38.21 19.35
CA ALA A 316 -10.82 -38.94 20.62
C ALA A 316 -11.90 -38.42 21.58
N GLY A 317 -12.11 -37.11 21.67
CA GLY A 317 -13.15 -36.50 22.52
C GLY A 317 -14.57 -36.94 22.15
N VAL A 318 -14.88 -37.04 20.85
CA VAL A 318 -16.18 -37.56 20.38
C VAL A 318 -16.35 -39.05 20.70
N ILE A 319 -15.29 -39.85 20.57
CA ILE A 319 -15.31 -41.28 20.93
C ILE A 319 -15.49 -41.45 22.45
N ILE A 320 -14.74 -40.69 23.26
CA ILE A 320 -14.82 -40.69 24.72
C ILE A 320 -16.23 -40.29 25.19
N THR A 321 -16.82 -39.26 24.58
CA THR A 321 -18.22 -38.85 24.81
C THR A 321 -19.19 -40.03 24.59
N ALA A 322 -19.06 -40.75 23.46
CA ALA A 322 -19.91 -41.91 23.17
C ALA A 322 -19.69 -43.06 24.15
N VAL A 323 -18.45 -43.30 24.59
CA VAL A 323 -18.11 -44.30 25.62
C VAL A 323 -18.68 -43.92 26.99
N ASN A 324 -18.63 -42.64 27.38
CA ASN A 324 -19.19 -42.16 28.65
C ASN A 324 -20.71 -42.28 28.70
N LEU A 325 -21.40 -41.98 27.60
CA LEU A 325 -22.84 -42.15 27.49
C LEU A 325 -23.26 -43.63 27.51
N LEU A 326 -22.69 -44.45 26.62
CA LEU A 326 -23.10 -45.85 26.44
C LEU A 326 -22.60 -46.76 27.58
N GLY A 327 -21.34 -46.60 27.98
CA GLY A 327 -20.74 -47.32 29.11
C GLY A 327 -21.35 -46.90 30.44
N GLY A 328 -21.63 -45.62 30.62
CA GLY A 328 -22.33 -45.11 31.80
C GLY A 328 -23.73 -45.68 31.94
N LEU A 329 -24.51 -45.66 30.85
CA LEU A 329 -25.85 -46.27 30.81
C LEU A 329 -25.81 -47.77 31.12
N ALA A 330 -24.84 -48.51 30.56
CA ALA A 330 -24.66 -49.93 30.83
C ALA A 330 -24.29 -50.22 32.29
N ILE A 331 -23.34 -49.48 32.86
CA ILE A 331 -22.92 -49.63 34.27
C ILE A 331 -24.06 -49.25 35.23
N GLY A 332 -24.78 -48.16 34.95
CA GLY A 332 -25.92 -47.71 35.75
C GLY A 332 -27.06 -48.72 35.78
N VAL A 333 -27.51 -49.20 34.62
CA VAL A 333 -28.66 -50.11 34.53
C VAL A 333 -28.28 -51.56 34.87
N VAL A 334 -27.17 -52.09 34.34
CA VAL A 334 -26.85 -53.52 34.43
C VAL A 334 -26.08 -53.88 35.71
N GLN A 335 -25.16 -53.02 36.17
CA GLN A 335 -24.36 -53.30 37.38
C GLN A 335 -24.96 -52.70 38.65
N HIS A 336 -25.57 -51.52 38.57
CA HIS A 336 -26.10 -50.78 39.72
C HIS A 336 -27.64 -50.78 39.83
N GLY A 337 -28.34 -51.49 38.93
CA GLY A 337 -29.80 -51.66 38.99
C GLY A 337 -30.61 -50.36 38.84
N MET A 338 -30.02 -49.30 38.31
CA MET A 338 -30.66 -47.99 38.19
C MET A 338 -31.77 -48.01 37.12
N SER A 339 -32.89 -47.35 37.38
CA SER A 339 -33.98 -47.25 36.39
C SER A 339 -33.53 -46.46 35.16
N LEU A 340 -33.93 -46.94 33.97
CA LEU A 340 -33.47 -46.42 32.68
C LEU A 340 -33.59 -44.87 32.55
N PRO A 341 -34.70 -44.21 32.94
CA PRO A 341 -34.80 -42.75 32.84
C PRO A 341 -33.81 -42.01 33.75
N ARG A 342 -33.54 -42.55 34.95
CA ARG A 342 -32.60 -41.95 35.92
C ARG A 342 -31.15 -42.14 35.48
N ALA A 343 -30.82 -43.30 34.91
CA ALA A 343 -29.52 -43.54 34.30
C ALA A 343 -29.29 -42.63 33.09
N ILE A 344 -30.31 -42.40 32.26
CA ILE A 344 -30.25 -41.46 31.14
C ILE A 344 -29.99 -40.02 31.62
N ASP A 345 -30.76 -39.46 32.55
CA ASP A 345 -30.51 -38.07 33.03
C ASP A 345 -29.11 -37.94 33.65
N LEU A 346 -28.74 -38.82 34.57
CA LEU A 346 -27.44 -38.75 35.26
C LEU A 346 -26.25 -38.85 34.29
N TYR A 347 -26.17 -39.93 33.52
CA TYR A 347 -25.00 -40.17 32.66
C TYR A 347 -24.99 -39.26 31.42
N SER A 348 -26.13 -38.85 30.88
CA SER A 348 -26.15 -37.87 29.79
C SER A 348 -25.76 -36.48 30.28
N ARG A 349 -26.26 -36.03 31.45
CA ARG A 349 -25.89 -34.72 32.03
C ARG A 349 -24.40 -34.64 32.36
N LEU A 350 -23.85 -35.72 32.95
CA LEU A 350 -22.41 -35.84 33.20
C LEU A 350 -21.58 -35.86 31.91
N THR A 351 -22.00 -36.62 30.90
CA THR A 351 -21.29 -36.72 29.61
C THR A 351 -21.34 -35.40 28.82
N ILE A 352 -22.46 -34.68 28.86
CA ILE A 352 -22.58 -33.33 28.29
C ILE A 352 -21.63 -32.38 29.03
N GLY A 353 -21.58 -32.42 30.36
CA GLY A 353 -20.66 -31.62 31.16
C GLY A 353 -19.20 -31.87 30.80
N ASP A 354 -18.79 -33.14 30.82
CA ASP A 354 -17.43 -33.61 30.50
C ASP A 354 -17.00 -33.14 29.09
N GLY A 355 -17.82 -33.45 28.08
CA GLY A 355 -17.55 -33.04 26.69
C GLY A 355 -17.46 -31.52 26.51
N LEU A 356 -18.24 -30.72 27.25
CA LEU A 356 -18.17 -29.25 27.20
C LEU A 356 -16.92 -28.70 27.87
N VAL A 357 -16.55 -29.23 29.04
CA VAL A 357 -15.34 -28.81 29.77
C VAL A 357 -14.08 -29.06 28.94
N SER A 358 -14.06 -30.09 28.09
CA SER A 358 -12.95 -30.33 27.17
C SER A 358 -13.07 -29.57 25.85
N ALA A 359 -14.29 -29.37 25.31
CA ALA A 359 -14.51 -28.63 24.07
C ALA A 359 -14.18 -27.14 24.17
N VAL A 360 -14.47 -26.46 25.29
CA VAL A 360 -14.23 -25.01 25.42
C VAL A 360 -12.72 -24.63 25.43
N PRO A 361 -11.83 -25.33 26.15
CA PRO A 361 -10.37 -25.23 25.98
C PRO A 361 -9.91 -25.53 24.55
N ALA A 362 -10.45 -26.59 23.93
CA ALA A 362 -10.12 -26.97 22.56
C ALA A 362 -10.50 -25.89 21.54
N LEU A 363 -11.65 -25.25 21.71
CA LEU A 363 -12.12 -24.10 20.94
C LEU A 363 -11.12 -22.93 21.03
N PHE A 364 -10.79 -22.47 22.24
CA PHE A 364 -9.89 -21.31 22.43
C PHE A 364 -8.50 -21.55 21.81
N VAL A 365 -7.94 -22.74 21.98
CA VAL A 365 -6.62 -23.07 21.38
C VAL A 365 -6.69 -23.30 19.87
N SER A 366 -7.81 -23.80 19.33
CA SER A 366 -7.99 -23.91 17.87
C SER A 366 -8.13 -22.53 17.22
N VAL A 367 -8.84 -21.58 17.86
CA VAL A 367 -8.93 -20.19 17.42
C VAL A 367 -7.57 -19.48 17.53
N ALA A 368 -6.83 -19.70 18.62
CA ALA A 368 -5.46 -19.19 18.80
C ALA A 368 -4.51 -19.68 17.69
N THR A 369 -4.60 -20.97 17.35
CA THR A 369 -3.88 -21.61 16.24
C THR A 369 -4.24 -20.96 14.91
N GLY A 370 -5.54 -20.80 14.62
CA GLY A 370 -6.03 -20.13 13.41
C GLY A 370 -5.48 -18.71 13.26
N LEU A 371 -5.59 -17.90 14.33
CA LEU A 371 -5.11 -16.51 14.35
C LEU A 371 -3.60 -16.40 14.10
N LEU A 372 -2.79 -17.30 14.69
CA LEU A 372 -1.34 -17.31 14.48
C LEU A 372 -0.94 -17.73 13.06
N ILE A 373 -1.67 -18.67 12.46
CA ILE A 373 -1.37 -19.19 11.12
C ILE A 373 -1.88 -18.25 10.03
N SER A 374 -2.99 -17.54 10.24
CA SER A 374 -3.48 -16.51 9.31
C SER A 374 -2.70 -15.19 9.36
N ARG A 375 -1.77 -15.03 10.31
CA ARG A 375 -0.99 -13.80 10.49
C ARG A 375 0.21 -13.75 9.53
N SER A 376 0.35 -12.63 8.82
CA SER A 376 1.48 -12.34 7.95
C SER A 376 2.81 -12.27 8.71
N SER A 377 3.93 -12.36 7.99
CA SER A 377 5.29 -12.17 8.56
C SER A 377 5.62 -10.73 8.97
N GLN A 378 4.80 -9.73 8.60
CA GLN A 378 4.94 -8.35 9.05
C GLN A 378 4.30 -8.16 10.44
N ALA A 379 4.89 -7.27 11.25
CA ALA A 379 4.42 -6.98 12.61
C ALA A 379 3.14 -6.13 12.59
N VAL A 380 2.00 -6.73 12.95
CA VAL A 380 0.67 -6.09 12.88
C VAL A 380 -0.03 -6.14 14.24
N ASP A 381 -0.34 -4.96 14.80
CA ASP A 381 -1.15 -4.79 16.02
C ASP A 381 -2.63 -5.14 15.74
N LEU A 382 -2.99 -6.42 15.57
CA LEU A 382 -4.32 -6.83 15.09
C LEU A 382 -5.53 -6.16 15.81
N PRO A 383 -5.56 -5.98 17.14
CA PRO A 383 -6.67 -5.26 17.81
C PRO A 383 -6.76 -3.78 17.41
N ARG A 384 -5.61 -3.14 17.17
CA ARG A 384 -5.50 -1.76 16.70
C ARG A 384 -5.85 -1.67 15.21
N GLU A 385 -5.42 -2.64 14.41
CA GLU A 385 -5.68 -2.73 12.97
C GLU A 385 -7.17 -2.93 12.67
N LEU A 386 -7.84 -3.87 13.35
CA LEU A 386 -9.30 -4.04 13.24
C LEU A 386 -10.04 -2.80 13.75
N GLY A 387 -9.59 -2.24 14.87
CA GLY A 387 -10.13 -1.00 15.44
C GLY A 387 -9.99 0.20 14.49
N THR A 388 -8.86 0.35 13.78
CA THR A 388 -8.68 1.41 12.80
C THR A 388 -9.43 1.11 11.52
N GLN A 389 -9.26 -0.05 10.88
CA GLN A 389 -9.82 -0.30 9.55
C GLN A 389 -11.36 -0.24 9.52
N PHE A 390 -12.04 -0.90 10.47
CA PHE A 390 -13.51 -0.92 10.50
C PHE A 390 -14.11 0.41 10.97
N PHE A 391 -13.50 1.09 11.96
CA PHE A 391 -14.10 2.27 12.57
C PHE A 391 -13.57 3.61 12.03
N SER A 392 -12.41 3.68 11.35
CA SER A 392 -11.78 4.96 10.92
C SER A 392 -12.56 5.76 9.88
N ARG A 393 -13.64 5.22 9.31
CA ARG A 393 -14.46 5.85 8.26
C ARG A 393 -15.83 6.22 8.83
N PRO A 394 -16.08 7.48 9.26
CA PRO A 394 -17.34 7.86 9.91
C PRO A 394 -18.56 7.72 8.99
N HIS A 395 -18.40 7.70 7.67
CA HIS A 395 -19.50 7.39 6.74
C HIS A 395 -19.97 5.93 6.86
N VAL A 396 -19.07 4.96 7.07
CA VAL A 396 -19.43 3.55 7.25
C VAL A 396 -20.26 3.39 8.53
N LEU A 397 -19.77 3.96 9.65
CA LEU A 397 -20.46 3.95 10.93
C LEU A 397 -21.88 4.54 10.85
N LEU A 398 -22.04 5.64 10.10
CA LEU A 398 -23.33 6.31 9.93
C LEU A 398 -24.30 5.52 9.02
N ILE A 399 -23.79 4.88 7.96
CA ILE A 399 -24.57 3.96 7.11
C ILE A 399 -25.03 2.73 7.92
N THR A 400 -24.13 2.12 8.71
CA THR A 400 -24.49 0.99 9.58
C THR A 400 -25.50 1.40 10.66
N ALA A 401 -25.37 2.59 11.24
CA ALA A 401 -26.35 3.11 12.19
C ALA A 401 -27.72 3.36 11.55
N ALA A 402 -27.76 3.91 10.33
CA ALA A 402 -29.00 4.10 9.57
C ALA A 402 -29.67 2.76 9.23
N PHE A 403 -28.87 1.74 8.86
CA PHE A 403 -29.36 0.38 8.66
C PHE A 403 -29.96 -0.22 9.94
N LEU A 404 -29.27 -0.14 11.09
CA LEU A 404 -29.80 -0.63 12.37
C LEU A 404 -31.07 0.13 12.81
N ALA A 405 -31.15 1.43 12.55
CA ALA A 405 -32.33 2.24 12.83
C ALA A 405 -33.53 1.80 11.95
N ALA A 406 -33.33 1.58 10.65
CA ALA A 406 -34.35 1.02 9.77
C ALA A 406 -34.77 -0.39 10.18
N LEU A 407 -33.80 -1.23 10.58
CA LEU A 407 -34.04 -2.60 11.05
C LEU A 407 -34.85 -2.64 12.36
N SER A 408 -34.80 -1.59 13.21
CA SER A 408 -35.64 -1.50 14.42
C SER A 408 -37.15 -1.40 14.11
N ILE A 409 -37.53 -1.08 12.87
CA ILE A 409 -38.92 -1.00 12.44
C ILE A 409 -39.49 -2.42 12.18
N THR A 410 -38.66 -3.39 11.77
CA THR A 410 -39.08 -4.71 11.27
C THR A 410 -39.53 -5.72 12.33
N GLY A 411 -39.82 -5.27 13.56
CA GLY A 411 -40.29 -6.11 14.67
C GLY A 411 -39.19 -6.72 15.55
N LEU A 412 -37.91 -6.53 15.20
CA LEU A 412 -36.79 -6.93 16.03
C LEU A 412 -36.66 -6.08 17.32
N PRO A 413 -35.91 -6.54 18.34
CA PRO A 413 -35.74 -5.83 19.62
C PRO A 413 -35.25 -4.38 19.46
N ARG A 414 -36.18 -3.43 19.57
CA ARG A 414 -35.94 -2.01 19.28
C ARG A 414 -34.89 -1.37 20.18
N LEU A 415 -34.91 -1.66 21.48
CA LEU A 415 -34.00 -1.08 22.46
C LEU A 415 -32.53 -1.41 22.16
N PRO A 416 -32.12 -2.70 21.99
CA PRO A 416 -30.76 -3.04 21.56
C PRO A 416 -30.36 -2.41 20.21
N LEU A 417 -31.24 -2.43 19.21
CA LEU A 417 -30.93 -1.89 17.88
C LEU A 417 -30.74 -0.37 17.88
N LEU A 418 -31.62 0.37 18.57
CA LEU A 418 -31.52 1.83 18.69
C LEU A 418 -30.35 2.26 19.59
N ALA A 419 -30.06 1.52 20.66
CA ALA A 419 -28.89 1.77 21.49
C ALA A 419 -27.59 1.57 20.68
N MET A 420 -27.51 0.52 19.86
CA MET A 420 -26.34 0.23 19.02
C MET A 420 -26.22 1.18 17.81
N ALA A 421 -27.34 1.63 17.24
CA ALA A 421 -27.34 2.73 16.26
C ALA A 421 -26.84 4.04 16.90
N ALA A 422 -27.29 4.36 18.11
CA ALA A 422 -26.88 5.57 18.83
C ALA A 422 -25.39 5.56 19.19
N THR A 423 -24.83 4.43 19.65
CA THR A 423 -23.38 4.35 19.94
C THR A 423 -22.53 4.46 18.67
N LEU A 424 -22.99 3.92 17.53
CA LEU A 424 -22.32 4.11 16.24
C LEU A 424 -22.38 5.56 15.75
N VAL A 425 -23.51 6.26 15.91
CA VAL A 425 -23.63 7.71 15.61
C VAL A 425 -22.71 8.53 16.51
N VAL A 426 -22.71 8.26 17.82
CA VAL A 426 -21.81 8.94 18.78
C VAL A 426 -20.34 8.66 18.43
N GLY A 427 -19.98 7.43 18.07
CA GLY A 427 -18.66 7.06 17.58
C GLY A 427 -18.27 7.81 16.30
N ALA A 428 -19.19 7.89 15.32
CA ALA A 428 -18.99 8.65 14.09
C ALA A 428 -18.80 10.15 14.33
N ILE A 429 -19.54 10.74 15.29
CA ILE A 429 -19.41 12.14 15.68
C ILE A 429 -18.09 12.38 16.43
N ILE A 430 -17.72 11.53 17.39
CA ILE A 430 -16.45 11.65 18.13
C ILE A 430 -15.27 11.50 17.17
N LEU A 431 -15.31 10.53 16.25
CA LEU A 431 -14.27 10.35 15.25
C LEU A 431 -14.27 11.46 14.19
N GLY A 432 -15.44 11.97 13.79
CA GLY A 432 -15.55 13.13 12.91
C GLY A 432 -14.95 14.39 13.53
N LYS A 433 -15.20 14.63 14.83
CA LYS A 433 -14.55 15.68 15.62
C LYS A 433 -13.04 15.46 15.75
N ARG A 434 -12.59 14.24 16.08
CA ARG A 434 -11.15 13.89 16.13
C ARG A 434 -10.46 14.04 14.78
N ARG A 435 -11.09 13.66 13.66
CA ARG A 435 -10.58 13.93 12.31
C ARG A 435 -10.57 15.43 11.97
N ARG A 436 -11.56 16.22 12.43
CA ARG A 436 -11.55 17.70 12.28
C ARG A 436 -10.58 18.44 13.22
N ALA A 437 -10.00 17.75 14.21
CA ALA A 437 -8.97 18.29 15.10
C ALA A 437 -7.56 17.73 14.82
N ALA A 438 -7.45 16.57 14.16
CA ALA A 438 -6.20 15.93 13.76
C ALA A 438 -5.86 16.14 12.27
N SER A 439 -6.85 16.39 11.40
CA SER A 439 -6.66 17.45 10.41
C SER A 439 -6.54 18.74 11.20
N PRO A 440 -5.45 19.49 11.09
CA PRO A 440 -5.35 20.76 11.81
C PRO A 440 -6.48 21.68 11.30
N PRO A 441 -7.15 22.45 12.18
CA PRO A 441 -7.77 23.68 11.71
C PRO A 441 -6.68 24.55 11.04
N PRO A 442 -7.03 25.53 10.20
CA PRO A 442 -6.09 26.53 9.71
C PRO A 442 -5.72 27.48 10.87
N ALA A 443 -5.09 26.94 11.91
CA ALA A 443 -4.50 27.70 12.98
C ALA A 443 -3.33 28.49 12.37
N GLU A 444 -3.54 29.80 12.35
CA GLU A 444 -2.56 30.79 12.77
C GLU A 444 -1.56 30.17 13.76
N ARG A 445 -0.46 29.64 13.25
CA ARG A 445 0.76 29.52 14.03
C ARG A 445 1.44 30.87 13.93
N GLU A 446 1.31 31.65 15.00
CA GLU A 446 2.31 32.65 15.34
C GLU A 446 3.64 31.92 15.55
N SER A 447 4.40 31.72 14.48
CA SER A 447 5.75 31.18 14.55
C SER A 447 6.70 32.28 15.00
N THR A 448 6.58 32.70 16.27
CA THR A 448 7.67 33.33 17.02
C THR A 448 8.70 32.25 17.38
N GLU A 449 9.25 31.64 16.34
CA GLU A 449 10.35 30.69 16.37
C GLU A 449 11.03 30.80 15.01
N ALA A 450 12.17 31.50 14.95
CA ALA A 450 12.81 31.87 13.69
C ALA A 450 13.31 30.61 12.96
N PRO A 451 12.79 30.26 11.76
CA PRO A 451 13.27 29.10 11.04
C PRO A 451 14.69 29.35 10.53
N LEU A 452 15.58 28.37 10.71
CA LEU A 452 16.86 28.35 10.01
C LEU A 452 16.58 28.31 8.49
N PRO A 453 17.18 29.19 7.68
CA PRO A 453 16.76 29.43 6.29
C PRO A 453 17.30 28.35 5.34
N LEU A 454 16.75 27.14 5.43
CA LEU A 454 17.10 25.98 4.61
C LEU A 454 15.83 25.20 4.20
N GLY A 455 14.96 25.88 3.43
CA GLY A 455 13.67 25.34 3.01
C GLY A 455 12.90 26.28 2.09
N ASP A 456 13.48 26.61 0.93
CA ASP A 456 12.84 27.51 -0.03
C ASP A 456 11.51 26.95 -0.55
N GLU A 457 10.43 27.66 -0.25
CA GLU A 457 9.11 27.34 -0.77
C GLU A 457 9.10 27.51 -2.31
N PRO A 458 8.77 26.48 -3.10
CA PRO A 458 9.01 26.51 -4.54
C PRO A 458 8.03 27.42 -5.32
N LEU A 459 7.02 27.97 -4.66
CA LEU A 459 6.11 28.99 -5.20
C LEU A 459 5.83 30.04 -4.12
N ILE A 460 6.25 31.28 -4.36
CA ILE A 460 6.04 32.42 -3.47
C ILE A 460 5.39 33.56 -4.29
N VAL A 461 4.39 34.21 -3.71
CA VAL A 461 3.77 35.43 -4.25
C VAL A 461 3.93 36.54 -3.22
N GLU A 462 4.75 37.53 -3.57
CA GLU A 462 5.00 38.74 -2.80
C GLU A 462 4.08 39.87 -3.29
N MET A 463 3.53 40.66 -2.37
CA MET A 463 2.52 41.69 -2.68
C MET A 463 2.76 42.98 -1.89
N GLY A 464 2.51 44.11 -2.55
CA GLY A 464 2.44 45.42 -1.91
C GLY A 464 1.15 45.61 -1.09
N ARG A 465 1.19 46.57 -0.15
CA ARG A 465 0.17 46.79 0.89
C ARG A 465 -1.29 46.89 0.40
N GLY A 466 -1.51 47.43 -0.79
CA GLY A 466 -2.85 47.62 -1.39
C GLY A 466 -3.47 46.37 -2.00
N LEU A 467 -2.73 45.25 -2.11
CA LEU A 467 -3.27 43.96 -2.57
C LEU A 467 -3.51 42.97 -1.42
N LEU A 468 -3.02 43.25 -0.20
CA LEU A 468 -3.14 42.35 0.95
C LEU A 468 -4.59 41.99 1.30
N GLY A 469 -5.55 42.90 1.04
CA GLY A 469 -6.99 42.67 1.20
C GLY A 469 -7.56 41.51 0.35
N LEU A 470 -6.82 41.01 -0.65
CA LEU A 470 -7.19 39.84 -1.45
C LEU A 470 -6.79 38.51 -0.77
N VAL A 471 -5.98 38.55 0.29
CA VAL A 471 -5.38 37.40 0.99
C VAL A 471 -5.67 37.39 2.49
N THR A 472 -5.93 38.53 3.12
CA THR A 472 -6.35 38.60 4.53
C THR A 472 -7.72 37.96 4.75
N GLY A 473 -7.79 36.96 5.64
CA GLY A 473 -9.04 36.30 6.06
C GLY A 473 -9.14 34.84 5.62
N HIS A 474 -9.88 34.04 6.41
CA HIS A 474 -9.95 32.58 6.31
C HIS A 474 -10.53 32.03 4.98
N ASP A 475 -11.22 32.86 4.18
CA ASP A 475 -11.77 32.52 2.87
C ASP A 475 -11.55 33.67 1.86
N ALA A 476 -10.34 34.25 1.91
CA ALA A 476 -9.95 35.38 1.07
C ALA A 476 -9.99 35.03 -0.45
N PRO A 477 -10.38 35.99 -1.32
CA PRO A 477 -10.77 35.70 -2.69
C PRO A 477 -9.61 35.17 -3.56
N LEU A 478 -8.37 35.61 -3.34
CA LEU A 478 -7.21 35.08 -4.07
C LEU A 478 -6.84 33.66 -3.61
N VAL A 479 -6.90 33.39 -2.30
CA VAL A 479 -6.63 32.05 -1.75
C VAL A 479 -7.61 31.01 -2.30
N ARG A 480 -8.88 31.40 -2.48
CA ARG A 480 -9.91 30.56 -3.11
C ARG A 480 -9.64 30.33 -4.61
N SER A 481 -9.35 31.40 -5.37
CA SER A 481 -9.02 31.32 -6.80
C SER A 481 -7.78 30.45 -7.06
N VAL A 482 -6.70 30.67 -6.31
CA VAL A 482 -5.44 29.93 -6.43
C VAL A 482 -5.62 28.46 -6.07
N ARG A 483 -6.44 28.13 -5.05
CA ARG A 483 -6.80 26.74 -4.73
C ARG A 483 -7.52 26.05 -5.89
N SER A 484 -8.46 26.74 -6.54
CA SER A 484 -9.20 26.22 -7.70
C SER A 484 -8.30 26.01 -8.91
N MET A 485 -7.53 27.05 -9.29
CA MET A 485 -6.55 27.02 -10.37
C MET A 485 -5.52 25.90 -10.17
N ARG A 486 -5.01 25.72 -8.95
CA ARG A 486 -4.05 24.66 -8.64
C ARG A 486 -4.61 23.26 -8.91
N SER A 487 -5.86 23.00 -8.50
CA SER A 487 -6.55 21.73 -8.78
C SER A 487 -6.81 21.52 -10.26
N GLN A 488 -7.17 22.58 -11.00
CA GLN A 488 -7.34 22.54 -12.46
C GLN A 488 -6.01 22.20 -13.15
N VAL A 489 -4.93 22.95 -12.90
CA VAL A 489 -3.62 22.74 -13.52
C VAL A 489 -3.04 21.37 -13.17
N ALA A 490 -3.22 20.89 -11.94
CA ALA A 490 -2.83 19.53 -11.55
C ALA A 490 -3.60 18.44 -12.34
N SER A 491 -4.91 18.60 -12.51
CA SER A 491 -5.76 17.67 -13.28
C SER A 491 -5.43 17.67 -14.77
N GLU A 492 -5.12 18.85 -15.34
CA GLU A 492 -4.73 19.02 -16.75
C GLU A 492 -3.34 18.48 -17.06
N LEU A 493 -2.32 18.82 -16.24
CA LEU A 493 -0.93 18.43 -16.50
C LEU A 493 -0.60 17.02 -15.98
N GLY A 494 -1.32 16.50 -14.99
CA GLY A 494 -1.05 15.20 -14.36
C GLY A 494 0.02 15.22 -13.28
N MET A 495 0.43 16.40 -12.80
CA MET A 495 1.46 16.57 -11.75
C MET A 495 0.89 17.16 -10.46
N VAL A 496 1.54 16.86 -9.33
CA VAL A 496 1.24 17.54 -8.05
C VAL A 496 1.88 18.94 -8.07
N ILE A 497 1.05 19.97 -7.95
CA ILE A 497 1.51 21.37 -7.82
C ILE A 497 1.71 21.68 -6.32
N PRO A 498 2.85 22.26 -5.90
CA PRO A 498 3.15 22.50 -4.48
C PRO A 498 2.25 23.56 -3.82
N HIS A 499 2.51 23.85 -2.54
CA HIS A 499 1.88 24.99 -1.86
C HIS A 499 2.37 26.32 -2.45
N VAL A 500 1.51 27.34 -2.40
CA VAL A 500 1.84 28.70 -2.82
C VAL A 500 1.88 29.56 -1.56
N ALA A 501 3.06 30.04 -1.20
CA ALA A 501 3.23 30.97 -0.11
C ALA A 501 2.80 32.38 -0.55
N PHE A 502 2.20 33.12 0.38
CA PHE A 502 1.87 34.54 0.21
C PHE A 502 2.67 35.33 1.23
N ARG A 503 3.35 36.39 0.77
CA ARG A 503 4.19 37.25 1.60
C ARG A 503 3.89 38.72 1.29
N ASP A 504 4.01 39.60 2.28
CA ASP A 504 4.06 41.03 2.06
C ASP A 504 5.50 41.48 1.81
N ASP A 505 5.72 42.31 0.79
CA ASP A 505 7.00 42.99 0.56
C ASP A 505 6.77 44.50 0.64
N LEU A 506 7.47 45.15 1.57
CA LEU A 506 7.39 46.59 1.79
C LEU A 506 8.20 47.40 0.76
N ALA A 507 9.06 46.76 -0.03
CA ALA A 507 9.75 47.37 -1.17
C ALA A 507 8.91 47.37 -2.45
N LEU A 508 7.85 46.55 -2.55
CA LEU A 508 6.95 46.56 -3.70
C LEU A 508 6.03 47.81 -3.70
N PRO A 509 5.71 48.37 -4.88
CA PRO A 509 4.69 49.41 -5.01
C PRO A 509 3.34 48.98 -4.38
N PRO A 510 2.47 49.89 -3.90
CA PRO A 510 1.25 49.51 -3.18
C PRO A 510 0.31 48.55 -3.93
N ARG A 511 0.25 48.63 -5.27
CA ARG A 511 -0.50 47.68 -6.13
C ARG A 511 0.43 46.80 -7.00
N GLY A 512 1.68 46.65 -6.58
CA GLY A 512 2.68 45.76 -7.17
C GLY A 512 2.61 44.35 -6.59
N TYR A 513 2.98 43.37 -7.41
CA TYR A 513 3.16 41.97 -6.98
C TYR A 513 4.35 41.34 -7.71
N ARG A 514 4.97 40.33 -7.09
CA ARG A 514 6.07 39.54 -7.62
C ARG A 514 5.78 38.05 -7.45
N VAL A 515 6.06 37.24 -8.45
CA VAL A 515 5.91 35.78 -8.43
C VAL A 515 7.27 35.13 -8.57
N THR A 516 7.65 34.37 -7.55
CA THR A 516 8.95 33.68 -7.43
C THR A 516 8.73 32.17 -7.49
N VAL A 517 9.51 31.48 -8.32
CA VAL A 517 9.40 30.03 -8.58
C VAL A 517 10.77 29.39 -8.38
N ALA A 518 10.86 28.48 -7.40
CA ALA A 518 12.10 27.82 -7.00
C ALA A 518 13.29 28.81 -6.79
N GLY A 519 13.03 29.93 -6.11
CA GLY A 519 14.01 30.98 -5.83
C GLY A 519 14.24 32.02 -6.94
N GLU A 520 13.81 31.77 -8.18
CA GLU A 520 13.94 32.75 -9.28
C GLU A 520 12.67 33.59 -9.46
N VAL A 521 12.82 34.90 -9.67
CA VAL A 521 11.70 35.81 -9.98
C VAL A 521 11.23 35.61 -11.42
N VAL A 522 9.98 35.20 -11.61
CA VAL A 522 9.40 34.78 -12.90
C VAL A 522 8.42 35.82 -13.48
N GLY A 523 7.98 36.78 -12.67
CA GLY A 523 7.21 37.93 -13.12
C GLY A 523 6.98 38.93 -12.00
N GLU A 524 7.07 40.22 -12.32
CA GLU A 524 6.76 41.35 -11.45
C GLU A 524 5.93 42.35 -12.26
N ALA A 525 4.84 42.87 -11.69
CA ALA A 525 3.97 43.84 -12.36
C ALA A 525 3.17 44.68 -11.34
N VAL A 526 2.61 45.80 -11.81
CA VAL A 526 1.78 46.70 -11.02
C VAL A 526 0.38 46.79 -11.65
N LEU A 527 -0.65 46.57 -10.83
CA LEU A 527 -2.05 46.58 -11.25
C LEU A 527 -2.63 48.01 -11.17
N PRO A 528 -3.11 48.61 -12.29
CA PRO A 528 -3.75 49.92 -12.26
C PRO A 528 -4.93 49.96 -11.29
N GLU A 529 -5.15 51.12 -10.65
CA GLU A 529 -6.25 51.29 -9.70
C GLU A 529 -7.59 51.49 -10.41
N GLY A 530 -8.65 50.85 -9.91
CA GLY A 530 -10.03 51.01 -10.40
C GLY A 530 -10.31 50.50 -11.82
N ARG A 531 -9.38 49.78 -12.46
CA ARG A 531 -9.51 49.28 -13.84
C ARG A 531 -9.45 47.76 -13.90
N ARG A 532 -10.10 47.18 -14.91
CA ARG A 532 -10.09 45.75 -15.22
C ARG A 532 -9.47 45.53 -16.60
N LEU A 533 -8.75 44.42 -16.80
CA LEU A 533 -8.12 44.13 -18.09
C LEU A 533 -9.12 43.37 -18.99
N ALA A 534 -9.52 43.99 -20.10
CA ALA A 534 -10.36 43.35 -21.11
C ALA A 534 -9.48 42.76 -22.23
N LEU A 535 -9.57 41.44 -22.42
CA LEU A 535 -8.86 40.68 -23.45
C LEU A 535 -9.83 40.30 -24.58
N PRO A 536 -9.50 40.53 -25.86
CA PRO A 536 -10.31 40.08 -27.00
C PRO A 536 -10.44 38.54 -27.01
N ARG A 537 -11.34 38.03 -27.86
CA ARG A 537 -11.32 36.61 -28.23
C ARG A 537 -10.08 36.28 -29.06
N ALA A 538 -9.75 35.00 -29.16
CA ALA A 538 -8.60 34.57 -29.96
C ALA A 538 -8.80 34.98 -31.44
N GLY A 539 -7.85 35.75 -31.98
CA GLY A 539 -7.88 36.26 -33.37
C GLY A 539 -8.58 37.60 -33.57
N GLU A 540 -9.46 38.03 -32.65
CA GLU A 540 -10.17 39.30 -32.71
C GLU A 540 -9.33 40.48 -32.15
N THR A 541 -9.71 41.72 -32.49
CA THR A 541 -9.17 42.95 -31.88
C THR A 541 -10.27 43.72 -31.16
N LEU A 542 -10.00 44.15 -29.92
CA LEU A 542 -10.98 44.84 -29.08
C LEU A 542 -10.74 46.35 -29.09
N SER A 543 -11.44 47.07 -29.97
CA SER A 543 -11.46 48.54 -29.93
C SER A 543 -12.35 49.03 -28.78
N LEU A 544 -11.68 49.45 -27.69
CA LEU A 544 -12.23 50.13 -26.52
C LEU A 544 -11.25 51.22 -26.08
N ASP A 545 -11.79 52.30 -25.51
CA ASP A 545 -11.00 53.46 -25.10
C ASP A 545 -10.38 53.26 -23.71
N GLY A 546 -9.05 53.26 -23.65
CA GLY A 546 -8.23 52.97 -22.47
C GLY A 546 -6.79 52.62 -22.86
N PRO A 547 -5.83 52.62 -21.91
CA PRO A 547 -4.44 52.26 -22.22
C PRO A 547 -4.28 50.76 -22.47
N GLU A 548 -3.38 50.40 -23.39
CA GLU A 548 -3.04 49.00 -23.67
C GLU A 548 -2.52 48.29 -22.41
N GLY A 549 -2.84 47.00 -22.30
CA GLY A 549 -2.36 46.10 -21.27
C GLY A 549 -1.95 44.76 -21.85
N ILE A 550 -1.11 44.03 -21.12
CA ILE A 550 -0.68 42.67 -21.47
C ILE A 550 -1.24 41.71 -20.42
N GLU A 551 -1.73 40.55 -20.87
CA GLU A 551 -2.23 39.47 -20.02
C GLU A 551 -1.18 39.04 -18.98
N PRO A 552 -1.46 39.15 -17.66
CA PRO A 552 -0.50 38.78 -16.62
C PRO A 552 -0.06 37.32 -16.72
N GLY A 553 1.25 37.09 -16.82
CA GLY A 553 1.86 35.76 -17.03
C GLY A 553 1.70 35.18 -18.44
N GLY A 554 0.96 35.86 -19.33
CA GLY A 554 0.79 35.53 -20.74
C GLY A 554 1.53 36.49 -21.67
N GLN A 555 1.07 36.59 -22.92
CA GLN A 555 1.62 37.50 -23.94
C GLN A 555 0.51 38.13 -24.82
N ARG A 556 -0.76 37.97 -24.44
CA ARG A 556 -1.91 38.50 -25.19
C ARG A 556 -2.11 39.99 -24.89
N ARG A 557 -2.45 40.80 -25.91
CA ARG A 557 -2.79 42.22 -25.71
C ARG A 557 -4.25 42.38 -25.30
N GLY A 558 -4.53 43.40 -24.51
CA GLY A 558 -5.85 43.83 -24.07
C GLY A 558 -5.89 45.32 -23.75
N VAL A 559 -6.99 45.79 -23.17
CA VAL A 559 -7.20 47.21 -22.80
C VAL A 559 -7.62 47.30 -21.34
N TRP A 560 -7.03 48.23 -20.58
CA TRP A 560 -7.44 48.53 -19.20
C TRP A 560 -8.65 49.45 -19.18
N VAL A 561 -9.82 48.90 -18.85
CA VAL A 561 -11.12 49.55 -18.94
C VAL A 561 -11.77 49.79 -17.57
N GLY A 562 -12.64 50.80 -17.49
CA GLY A 562 -13.47 51.04 -16.30
C GLY A 562 -14.64 50.06 -16.18
N GLU A 563 -15.32 50.03 -15.04
CA GLU A 563 -16.36 49.03 -14.75
C GLU A 563 -17.55 49.05 -15.74
N ALA A 564 -18.04 50.24 -16.13
CA ALA A 564 -19.12 50.35 -17.13
C ALA A 564 -18.70 49.88 -18.55
N GLN A 565 -17.42 50.05 -18.89
CA GLN A 565 -16.85 49.53 -20.13
C GLN A 565 -16.63 48.01 -20.05
N ALA A 566 -16.26 47.47 -18.87
CA ALA A 566 -16.06 46.04 -18.65
C ALA A 566 -17.33 45.21 -18.93
N GLU A 567 -18.50 45.63 -18.46
CA GLU A 567 -19.77 44.94 -18.78
C GLU A 567 -20.16 45.08 -20.26
N THR A 568 -19.62 46.07 -20.96
CA THR A 568 -19.78 46.22 -22.42
C THR A 568 -18.79 45.33 -23.19
N ALA A 569 -17.56 45.15 -22.68
CA ALA A 569 -16.59 44.19 -23.19
C ALA A 569 -17.08 42.74 -23.06
N LYS A 570 -17.60 42.35 -21.88
CA LYS A 570 -18.21 41.03 -21.64
C LYS A 570 -19.34 40.73 -22.62
N ARG A 571 -20.22 41.71 -22.89
CA ARG A 571 -21.33 41.57 -23.87
C ARG A 571 -20.85 41.45 -25.31
N ARG A 572 -19.67 41.96 -25.65
CA ARG A 572 -18.96 41.69 -26.91
C ARG A 572 -18.18 40.36 -26.90
N GLY A 573 -18.27 39.57 -25.83
CA GLY A 573 -17.63 38.26 -25.71
C GLY A 573 -16.14 38.30 -25.33
N ALA A 574 -15.62 39.45 -24.89
CA ALA A 574 -14.26 39.60 -24.38
C ALA A 574 -14.12 39.12 -22.93
N THR A 575 -12.98 38.52 -22.59
CA THR A 575 -12.68 38.07 -21.23
C THR A 575 -12.19 39.24 -20.40
N VAL A 576 -12.88 39.56 -19.31
CA VAL A 576 -12.45 40.62 -18.38
C VAL A 576 -11.85 40.02 -17.11
N LEU A 577 -10.65 40.47 -16.74
CA LEU A 577 -9.95 40.10 -15.51
C LEU A 577 -10.02 41.24 -14.49
N ASP A 578 -10.36 40.92 -13.25
CA ASP A 578 -10.20 41.77 -12.06
C ASP A 578 -8.81 41.56 -11.41
N ASP A 579 -8.49 42.28 -10.33
CA ASP A 579 -7.21 42.14 -9.62
C ASP A 579 -6.91 40.69 -9.23
N ASN A 580 -7.93 39.96 -8.74
CA ASN A 580 -7.84 38.55 -8.35
C ASN A 580 -7.53 37.64 -9.55
N ALA A 581 -8.27 37.78 -10.65
CA ALA A 581 -8.05 36.99 -11.87
C ALA A 581 -6.71 37.33 -12.54
N CYS A 582 -6.27 38.58 -12.49
CA CYS A 582 -4.94 39.01 -12.95
C CYS A 582 -3.82 38.31 -12.16
N LEU A 583 -3.86 38.35 -10.82
CA LEU A 583 -2.88 37.63 -9.98
C LEU A 583 -2.93 36.12 -10.20
N THR A 584 -4.15 35.54 -10.27
CA THR A 584 -4.35 34.10 -10.50
C THR A 584 -3.81 33.67 -11.87
N LYS A 585 -4.03 34.44 -12.94
CA LYS A 585 -3.49 34.17 -14.28
C LYS A 585 -1.97 34.36 -14.34
N SER A 586 -1.42 35.35 -13.66
CA SER A 586 0.03 35.53 -13.56
C SER A 586 0.71 34.33 -12.91
N LEU A 587 0.12 33.81 -11.84
CA LEU A 587 0.60 32.61 -11.14
C LEU A 587 0.39 31.34 -11.97
N GLU A 588 -0.76 31.18 -12.64
CA GLU A 588 -1.01 30.06 -13.56
C GLU A 588 0.02 30.04 -14.71
N GLY A 589 0.29 31.20 -15.33
CA GLY A 589 1.29 31.35 -16.38
C GLY A 589 2.72 31.14 -15.89
N ALA A 590 3.04 31.45 -14.63
CA ALA A 590 4.31 31.08 -14.02
C ALA A 590 4.42 29.56 -13.79
N ILE A 591 3.41 28.95 -13.18
CA ILE A 591 3.37 27.50 -12.90
C ILE A 591 3.47 26.68 -14.21
N ARG A 592 2.70 27.03 -15.25
CA ARG A 592 2.74 26.33 -16.54
C ARG A 592 4.09 26.48 -17.27
N ARG A 593 4.74 27.65 -17.20
CA ARG A 593 6.06 27.89 -17.83
C ARG A 593 7.23 27.17 -17.12
N HIS A 594 7.08 26.86 -15.84
CA HIS A 594 8.14 26.26 -15.01
C HIS A 594 7.70 24.92 -14.37
N ALA A 595 6.74 24.23 -14.99
CA ALA A 595 6.22 22.94 -14.53
C ALA A 595 7.32 21.86 -14.44
N ASP A 596 8.33 21.93 -15.30
CA ASP A 596 9.50 21.05 -15.25
C ASP A 596 10.36 21.27 -13.99
N ARG A 597 10.56 22.52 -13.57
CA ARG A 597 11.26 22.86 -12.32
C ARG A 597 10.43 22.49 -11.08
N LEU A 598 9.10 22.63 -11.14
CA LEU A 598 8.19 22.31 -10.04
C LEU A 598 8.02 20.80 -9.82
N LEU A 599 8.22 19.97 -10.84
CA LEU A 599 8.25 18.52 -10.70
C LEU A 599 9.56 18.09 -9.99
N SER A 600 9.49 17.79 -8.70
CA SER A 600 10.59 17.20 -7.94
C SER A 600 10.66 15.67 -8.10
N ARG A 601 11.80 15.05 -7.76
CA ARG A 601 11.92 13.58 -7.70
C ARG A 601 10.94 12.96 -6.71
N GLU A 602 10.75 13.64 -5.57
CA GLU A 602 9.80 13.27 -4.52
C GLU A 602 8.36 13.24 -5.05
N ALA A 603 7.96 14.26 -5.84
CA ALA A 603 6.65 14.27 -6.48
C ALA A 603 6.46 13.12 -7.48
N VAL A 604 7.51 12.73 -8.21
CA VAL A 604 7.46 11.54 -9.10
C VAL A 604 7.36 10.25 -8.31
N ALA A 605 8.10 10.11 -7.20
CA ALA A 605 7.99 8.94 -6.31
C ALA A 605 6.58 8.80 -5.72
N GLN A 606 5.97 9.91 -5.27
CA GLN A 606 4.60 9.93 -4.76
C GLN A 606 3.55 9.62 -5.84
N LEU A 607 3.77 10.04 -7.09
CA LEU A 607 2.92 9.66 -8.23
C LEU A 607 3.02 8.16 -8.54
N LEU A 608 4.24 7.58 -8.52
CA LEU A 608 4.46 6.15 -8.73
C LEU A 608 3.87 5.31 -7.60
N GLU A 609 3.97 5.73 -6.34
CA GLU A 609 3.38 5.02 -5.21
C GLU A 609 1.84 5.10 -5.22
N SER A 610 1.29 6.26 -5.60
CA SER A 610 -0.15 6.41 -5.85
C SER A 610 -0.65 5.49 -6.96
N LEU A 611 0.18 5.21 -7.97
CA LEU A 611 -0.12 4.23 -9.02
C LEU A 611 0.07 2.79 -8.55
N ARG A 612 1.10 2.49 -7.74
CA ARG A 612 1.33 1.14 -7.17
C ARG A 612 0.12 0.66 -6.36
N ALA A 613 -0.59 1.56 -5.69
CA ALA A 613 -1.83 1.26 -4.97
C ALA A 613 -3.02 0.81 -5.85
N THR A 614 -2.92 0.94 -7.18
CA THR A 614 -3.98 0.52 -8.14
C THR A 614 -3.49 -0.41 -9.25
N GLN A 615 -2.22 -0.32 -9.65
CA GLN A 615 -1.57 -1.11 -10.70
C GLN A 615 -0.12 -1.47 -10.28
N PRO A 616 0.08 -2.30 -9.23
CA PRO A 616 1.41 -2.60 -8.69
C PRO A 616 2.33 -3.25 -9.73
N THR A 617 1.82 -4.21 -10.50
CA THR A 617 2.58 -4.97 -11.50
C THR A 617 3.22 -4.08 -12.57
N LEU A 618 2.50 -3.05 -13.06
CA LEU A 618 3.04 -2.09 -14.02
C LEU A 618 4.19 -1.29 -13.41
N VAL A 619 4.01 -0.76 -12.19
CA VAL A 619 5.05 0.03 -11.52
C VAL A 619 6.28 -0.83 -11.22
N GLU A 620 6.11 -2.08 -10.81
CA GLU A 620 7.21 -3.02 -10.54
C GLU A 620 7.96 -3.41 -11.83
N GLN A 621 7.25 -3.71 -12.92
CA GLN A 621 7.87 -3.99 -14.22
C GLN A 621 8.65 -2.78 -14.77
N CYS A 622 8.06 -1.57 -14.72
CA CYS A 622 8.74 -0.36 -15.19
C CYS A 622 9.94 0.01 -14.30
N THR A 623 9.81 -0.04 -12.96
CA THR A 623 10.83 0.50 -12.04
C THR A 623 11.91 -0.51 -11.62
N GLY A 624 11.67 -1.81 -11.77
CA GLY A 624 12.66 -2.86 -11.50
C GLY A 624 13.66 -3.10 -12.63
N GLY A 625 13.41 -2.53 -13.82
CA GLY A 625 14.28 -2.63 -14.99
C GLY A 625 15.19 -1.40 -15.19
N GLU A 626 15.49 -1.09 -16.45
CA GLU A 626 16.43 -0.01 -16.80
C GLU A 626 15.88 1.42 -16.63
N LEU A 627 14.57 1.57 -16.41
CA LEU A 627 13.88 2.85 -16.35
C LEU A 627 13.89 3.41 -14.93
N THR A 628 15.09 3.77 -14.44
CA THR A 628 15.26 4.29 -13.08
C THR A 628 14.45 5.57 -12.82
N LEU A 629 14.09 5.83 -11.56
CA LEU A 629 13.37 7.04 -11.13
C LEU A 629 13.99 8.34 -11.67
N ALA A 630 15.32 8.40 -11.81
CA ALA A 630 16.01 9.55 -12.39
C ALA A 630 15.77 9.72 -13.90
N ARG A 631 15.65 8.62 -14.67
CA ARG A 631 15.28 8.65 -16.09
C ARG A 631 13.82 9.06 -16.27
N ILE A 632 12.91 8.45 -15.50
CA ILE A 632 11.47 8.81 -15.46
C ILE A 632 11.34 10.32 -15.18
N HIS A 633 11.94 10.80 -14.08
CA HIS A 633 11.88 12.22 -13.71
C HIS A 633 12.36 13.14 -14.83
N ARG A 634 13.48 12.84 -15.49
CA ARG A 634 13.99 13.66 -16.60
C ARG A 634 13.11 13.63 -17.85
N ALA A 635 12.49 12.50 -18.19
CA ALA A 635 11.56 12.41 -19.32
C ALA A 635 10.26 13.19 -19.04
N LEU A 636 9.68 13.03 -17.84
CA LEU A 636 8.49 13.81 -17.42
C LEU A 636 8.78 15.31 -17.37
N GLN A 637 9.97 15.74 -16.94
CA GLN A 637 10.42 17.14 -17.04
C GLN A 637 10.49 17.62 -18.50
N GLY A 638 10.94 16.79 -19.43
CA GLY A 638 10.96 17.11 -20.87
C GLY A 638 9.56 17.41 -21.42
N LEU A 639 8.58 16.55 -21.11
CA LEU A 639 7.18 16.72 -21.51
C LEU A 639 6.57 18.02 -20.92
N LEU A 640 6.75 18.24 -19.62
CA LEU A 640 6.20 19.41 -18.92
C LEU A 640 6.80 20.74 -19.39
N ARG A 641 8.08 20.78 -19.78
CA ARG A 641 8.76 21.95 -20.38
C ARG A 641 8.14 22.41 -21.71
N GLU A 642 7.33 21.56 -22.33
CA GLU A 642 6.61 21.84 -23.57
C GLU A 642 5.09 21.94 -23.36
N GLY A 643 4.61 21.89 -22.11
CA GLY A 643 3.19 21.90 -21.79
C GLY A 643 2.45 20.62 -22.20
N VAL A 644 3.17 19.53 -22.47
CA VAL A 644 2.60 18.21 -22.75
C VAL A 644 2.18 17.57 -21.41
N PRO A 645 0.92 17.13 -21.26
CA PRO A 645 0.44 16.56 -20.01
C PRO A 645 0.99 15.14 -19.81
N ILE A 646 1.40 14.81 -18.59
CA ILE A 646 1.90 13.48 -18.20
C ILE A 646 0.74 12.55 -17.77
N ARG A 647 -0.44 12.72 -18.39
CA ARG A 647 -1.68 12.05 -18.02
C ARG A 647 -2.29 11.24 -19.20
N PRO A 648 -2.83 10.05 -18.95
CA PRO A 648 -2.72 9.28 -17.71
C PRO A 648 -1.29 8.70 -17.59
N LEU A 649 -0.85 8.50 -16.34
CA LEU A 649 0.52 8.08 -16.06
C LEU A 649 0.85 6.64 -16.53
N PRO A 650 -0.08 5.66 -16.51
CA PRO A 650 0.15 4.32 -17.07
C PRO A 650 0.64 4.33 -18.51
N ASP A 651 -0.12 4.91 -19.45
CA ASP A 651 0.26 5.01 -20.88
C ASP A 651 1.68 5.58 -21.04
N VAL A 652 2.02 6.61 -20.25
CA VAL A 652 3.34 7.28 -20.30
C VAL A 652 4.45 6.35 -19.78
N LEU A 653 4.20 5.57 -18.74
CA LEU A 653 5.19 4.62 -18.20
C LEU A 653 5.36 3.39 -19.10
N GLU A 654 4.29 2.90 -19.72
CA GLU A 654 4.33 1.82 -20.71
C GLU A 654 5.21 2.24 -21.91
N ILE A 655 4.92 3.38 -22.55
CA ILE A 655 5.72 3.89 -23.67
C ILE A 655 7.18 4.15 -23.27
N LEU A 656 7.43 4.63 -22.04
CA LEU A 656 8.79 4.82 -21.52
C LEU A 656 9.53 3.49 -21.29
N ALA A 657 8.84 2.43 -20.89
CA ALA A 657 9.41 1.10 -20.67
C ALA A 657 9.68 0.38 -22.01
N ASP A 658 8.76 0.45 -22.98
CA ASP A 658 8.95 -0.10 -24.34
C ASP A 658 10.19 0.47 -25.04
N HIS A 659 10.55 1.72 -24.72
CA HIS A 659 11.72 2.42 -25.29
C HIS A 659 12.91 2.49 -24.30
N ALA A 660 12.86 1.78 -23.18
CA ALA A 660 13.96 1.72 -22.22
C ALA A 660 15.08 0.78 -22.69
N SER A 661 16.08 1.35 -23.37
CA SER A 661 17.43 0.76 -23.51
C SER A 661 18.45 1.63 -22.77
N PRO A 662 19.65 1.15 -22.39
CA PRO A 662 20.59 1.94 -21.58
C PRO A 662 21.18 3.13 -22.34
N GLN A 663 21.14 3.04 -23.67
CA GLN A 663 21.74 3.99 -24.61
C GLN A 663 20.86 5.22 -24.85
N TYR A 664 19.53 5.11 -24.61
CA TYR A 664 18.61 6.22 -24.84
C TYR A 664 18.69 7.29 -23.75
N ALA A 665 19.10 8.49 -24.15
CA ALA A 665 19.07 9.68 -23.32
C ALA A 665 17.62 10.07 -22.97
N PRO A 666 17.35 10.72 -21.81
CA PRO A 666 15.99 11.12 -21.43
C PRO A 666 15.28 12.03 -22.44
N GLY A 667 16.02 12.76 -23.30
CA GLY A 667 15.46 13.50 -24.42
C GLY A 667 14.84 12.57 -25.48
N GLN A 668 15.52 11.49 -25.87
CA GLN A 668 14.99 10.52 -26.84
C GLN A 668 13.77 9.77 -26.29
N LEU A 669 13.77 9.45 -24.99
CA LEU A 669 12.58 8.94 -24.29
C LEU A 669 11.42 9.95 -24.30
N THR A 670 11.71 11.25 -24.22
CA THR A 670 10.70 12.32 -24.36
C THR A 670 10.11 12.32 -25.78
N GLU A 671 10.93 12.25 -26.82
CA GLU A 671 10.45 12.19 -28.22
C GLU A 671 9.63 10.92 -28.51
N ALA A 672 9.98 9.77 -27.91
CA ALA A 672 9.20 8.53 -28.04
C ALA A 672 7.78 8.68 -27.46
N VAL A 673 7.65 9.19 -26.23
CA VAL A 673 6.34 9.47 -25.61
C VAL A 673 5.58 10.52 -26.42
N ARG A 674 6.23 11.57 -26.90
CA ARG A 674 5.58 12.60 -27.72
C ARG A 674 4.99 12.01 -29.01
N ARG A 675 5.77 11.23 -29.77
CA ARG A 675 5.31 10.58 -31.01
C ARG A 675 4.09 9.69 -30.76
N ALA A 676 4.11 8.87 -29.72
CA ALA A 676 2.99 8.03 -29.32
C ALA A 676 1.77 8.82 -28.79
N ARG A 677 1.93 10.09 -28.41
CA ARG A 677 0.86 10.98 -27.91
C ARG A 677 0.53 12.13 -28.87
N ALA A 678 0.96 12.06 -30.13
CA ALA A 678 0.83 13.12 -31.13
C ALA A 678 -0.58 13.72 -31.21
N GLY A 679 -1.63 12.91 -31.40
CA GLY A 679 -3.02 13.40 -31.49
C GLY A 679 -3.63 13.94 -30.18
N SER A 680 -2.91 13.82 -29.05
CA SER A 680 -3.22 14.55 -27.81
C SER A 680 -2.52 15.91 -27.77
N ILE A 681 -1.31 16.00 -28.33
CA ILE A 681 -0.53 17.24 -28.45
C ILE A 681 -1.17 18.17 -29.50
N CYS A 682 -1.37 17.69 -30.74
CA CYS A 682 -1.93 18.45 -31.85
C CYS A 682 -3.32 19.02 -31.50
N ARG A 683 -4.17 18.23 -30.83
CA ARG A 683 -5.50 18.66 -30.34
C ARG A 683 -5.47 19.82 -29.36
N ARG A 684 -4.37 20.04 -28.63
CA ARG A 684 -4.19 21.16 -27.68
C ARG A 684 -3.74 22.46 -28.35
N VAL A 685 -3.30 22.41 -29.60
CA VAL A 685 -2.73 23.56 -30.35
C VAL A 685 -3.48 23.89 -31.65
N ARG A 686 -4.64 23.24 -31.88
CA ARG A 686 -5.62 23.66 -32.89
C ARG A 686 -6.23 25.02 -32.53
N ASP A 687 -6.65 25.78 -33.55
CA ASP A 687 -7.33 27.06 -33.39
C ASP A 687 -8.81 26.92 -32.99
N GLY A 688 -9.52 28.05 -32.88
CA GLY A 688 -10.94 28.08 -32.51
C GLY A 688 -11.88 27.44 -33.54
N ASP A 689 -11.43 27.26 -34.78
CA ASP A 689 -12.15 26.56 -35.85
C ASP A 689 -11.76 25.06 -35.92
N GLY A 690 -10.93 24.59 -34.98
CA GLY A 690 -10.42 23.23 -34.93
C GLY A 690 -9.28 22.93 -35.92
N ARG A 691 -8.72 23.92 -36.61
CA ARG A 691 -7.67 23.74 -37.62
C ARG A 691 -6.28 23.78 -37.00
N LEU A 692 -5.34 23.00 -37.52
CA LEU A 692 -3.94 23.04 -37.07
C LEU A 692 -3.13 23.95 -37.99
N VAL A 693 -3.04 25.23 -37.61
CA VAL A 693 -2.38 26.26 -38.42
C VAL A 693 -0.88 26.33 -38.10
N VAL A 694 -0.04 25.86 -39.02
CA VAL A 694 1.39 25.62 -38.82
C VAL A 694 2.28 26.55 -39.64
N VAL A 695 3.46 26.87 -39.11
CA VAL A 695 4.58 27.47 -39.85
C VAL A 695 5.64 26.38 -40.07
N ARG A 696 6.20 26.26 -41.28
CA ARG A 696 7.33 25.34 -41.56
C ARG A 696 8.63 26.11 -41.69
N LEU A 697 9.76 25.49 -41.36
CA LEU A 697 11.08 25.97 -41.79
C LEU A 697 11.45 25.33 -43.13
N SER A 698 12.11 26.07 -44.03
CA SER A 698 12.83 25.44 -45.13
C SER A 698 14.07 24.70 -44.59
N ALA A 699 14.64 23.78 -45.37
CA ALA A 699 15.91 23.14 -45.03
C ALA A 699 17.03 24.17 -44.83
N THR A 700 17.13 25.18 -45.71
CA THR A 700 18.12 26.26 -45.62
C THR A 700 17.97 27.13 -44.37
N ALA A 701 16.75 27.35 -43.88
CA ALA A 701 16.49 28.02 -42.62
C ALA A 701 16.77 27.13 -41.40
N LEU A 702 16.53 25.82 -41.50
CA LEU A 702 16.85 24.85 -40.45
C LEU A 702 18.37 24.72 -40.26
N ASP A 703 19.13 24.59 -41.35
CA ASP A 703 20.60 24.58 -41.35
C ASP A 703 21.17 25.89 -40.78
N GLY A 704 20.58 27.04 -41.12
CA GLY A 704 20.96 28.34 -40.57
C GLY A 704 20.62 28.53 -39.09
N LEU A 705 19.65 27.80 -38.55
CA LEU A 705 19.22 27.83 -37.14
C LEU A 705 20.04 26.86 -36.27
N LEU A 706 20.39 25.70 -36.82
CA LEU A 706 21.25 24.69 -36.19
C LEU A 706 22.75 25.02 -36.37
N GLY A 707 23.08 25.75 -37.44
CA GLY A 707 24.40 26.32 -37.69
C GLY A 707 25.43 25.26 -38.02
N ASP A 708 25.10 24.32 -38.90
CA ASP A 708 25.98 23.20 -39.21
C ASP A 708 27.23 23.57 -40.04
N GLY A 709 28.15 22.62 -40.17
CA GLY A 709 29.57 22.92 -40.39
C GLY A 709 29.98 23.53 -41.75
N ARG A 710 30.07 24.87 -41.85
CA ARG A 710 31.15 25.63 -42.53
C ARG A 710 31.04 27.15 -42.33
N GLY A 711 31.61 27.69 -41.26
CA GLY A 711 31.66 29.15 -41.03
C GLY A 711 32.15 29.56 -39.65
N THR A 712 32.64 30.80 -39.55
CA THR A 712 33.09 31.41 -38.27
C THR A 712 31.92 31.65 -37.32
N ALA A 713 32.19 31.76 -36.01
CA ALA A 713 31.14 31.99 -35.00
C ALA A 713 30.27 33.23 -35.30
N ALA A 714 30.89 34.30 -35.81
CA ALA A 714 30.20 35.53 -36.22
C ALA A 714 29.35 35.39 -37.50
N ALA A 715 29.57 34.35 -38.32
CA ALA A 715 28.66 33.99 -39.40
C ALA A 715 27.45 33.22 -38.83
N LYS A 716 27.70 32.19 -38.01
CA LYS A 716 26.64 31.36 -37.39
C LYS A 716 25.66 32.18 -36.56
N GLY A 717 26.15 33.10 -35.72
CA GLY A 717 25.30 33.98 -34.91
C GLY A 717 24.39 34.90 -35.73
N ARG A 718 24.85 35.38 -36.90
CA ARG A 718 24.04 36.21 -37.81
C ARG A 718 22.95 35.41 -38.53
N GLY A 719 23.20 34.14 -38.87
CA GLY A 719 22.18 33.24 -39.42
C GLY A 719 21.01 33.05 -38.45
N VAL A 720 21.31 32.62 -37.23
CA VAL A 720 20.32 32.45 -36.15
C VAL A 720 19.54 33.75 -35.90
N ALA A 721 20.22 34.90 -35.83
CA ALA A 721 19.56 36.20 -35.65
C ALA A 721 18.59 36.56 -36.78
N ARG A 722 18.95 36.31 -38.06
CA ARG A 722 18.06 36.53 -39.21
C ARG A 722 16.79 35.67 -39.10
N ILE A 723 16.94 34.39 -38.78
CA ILE A 723 15.82 33.43 -38.69
C ILE A 723 14.91 33.76 -37.49
N VAL A 724 15.48 34.09 -36.33
CA VAL A 724 14.71 34.53 -35.15
C VAL A 724 13.94 35.84 -35.44
N ALA A 725 14.53 36.78 -36.19
CA ALA A 725 13.83 38.01 -36.59
C ALA A 725 12.65 37.73 -37.53
N LEU A 726 12.82 36.87 -38.54
CA LEU A 726 11.75 36.44 -39.44
C LEU A 726 10.64 35.71 -38.68
N LEU A 727 10.98 34.73 -37.85
CA LEU A 727 10.02 34.02 -36.99
C LEU A 727 9.25 35.01 -36.10
N ARG A 728 9.92 35.99 -35.48
CA ARG A 728 9.24 36.99 -34.64
C ARG A 728 8.18 37.78 -35.40
N ARG A 729 8.43 38.16 -36.67
CA ARG A 729 7.47 38.91 -37.50
C ARG A 729 6.17 38.12 -37.76
N MET A 730 6.25 36.81 -37.97
CA MET A 730 5.08 35.95 -38.21
C MET A 730 4.41 35.43 -36.92
N VAL A 731 5.20 35.12 -35.89
CA VAL A 731 4.74 34.46 -34.66
C VAL A 731 4.16 35.47 -33.66
N ALA A 732 4.76 36.65 -33.48
CA ALA A 732 4.31 37.59 -32.46
C ALA A 732 2.86 38.06 -32.65
N PRO A 733 2.38 38.45 -33.86
CA PRO A 733 1.00 38.88 -34.04
C PRO A 733 -0.04 37.79 -33.75
N ARG A 734 0.33 36.51 -33.89
CA ARG A 734 -0.55 35.37 -33.54
C ARG A 734 -0.66 35.23 -32.02
N ILE A 735 0.47 35.24 -31.32
CA ILE A 735 0.53 35.17 -29.86
C ILE A 735 -0.17 36.36 -29.20
N GLU A 736 0.06 37.58 -29.71
CA GLU A 736 -0.60 38.81 -29.21
C GLU A 736 -2.12 38.76 -29.33
N ARG A 737 -2.64 38.16 -30.42
CA ARG A 737 -4.08 37.88 -30.63
C ARG A 737 -4.58 36.63 -29.89
N GLY A 738 -3.74 35.91 -29.15
CA GLY A 738 -4.10 34.69 -28.45
C GLY A 738 -4.39 33.48 -29.33
N VAL A 739 -3.90 33.47 -30.57
CA VAL A 739 -3.98 32.32 -31.48
C VAL A 739 -2.73 31.47 -31.31
N PRO A 740 -2.83 30.12 -31.21
CA PRO A 740 -1.65 29.27 -31.09
C PRO A 740 -0.67 29.48 -32.26
N ALA A 741 0.62 29.48 -31.89
CA ALA A 741 1.74 29.49 -32.81
C ALA A 741 2.42 28.12 -32.78
N VAL A 742 2.42 27.44 -33.92
CA VAL A 742 2.96 26.09 -34.09
C VAL A 742 4.02 26.13 -35.18
N LEU A 743 5.22 25.69 -34.85
CA LEU A 743 6.32 25.48 -35.78
C LEU A 743 6.46 23.97 -36.04
N VAL A 744 6.60 23.58 -37.30
CA VAL A 744 6.79 22.18 -37.72
C VAL A 744 8.19 22.01 -38.32
N VAL A 745 8.89 20.95 -37.90
CA VAL A 745 10.27 20.60 -38.29
C VAL A 745 10.47 19.07 -38.32
N PRO A 746 11.48 18.53 -39.02
CA PRO A 746 11.81 17.10 -39.01
C PRO A 746 12.10 16.55 -37.59
N GLY A 747 11.65 15.32 -37.30
CA GLY A 747 11.64 14.78 -35.94
C GLY A 747 13.00 14.70 -35.26
N ASP A 748 14.03 14.24 -35.98
CA ASP A 748 15.41 14.08 -35.46
C ASP A 748 16.03 15.40 -34.95
N LEU A 749 15.51 16.54 -35.43
CA LEU A 749 16.01 17.87 -35.12
C LEU A 749 15.06 18.67 -34.21
N ARG A 750 13.83 18.17 -33.97
CA ARG A 750 12.77 18.86 -33.23
C ARG A 750 13.18 19.33 -31.85
N GLY A 751 13.77 18.44 -31.04
CA GLY A 751 14.25 18.77 -29.70
C GLY A 751 15.34 19.86 -29.69
N GLN A 752 16.27 19.81 -30.65
CA GLN A 752 17.35 20.80 -30.78
C GLN A 752 16.81 22.18 -31.19
N VAL A 753 15.85 22.21 -32.13
CA VAL A 753 15.15 23.43 -32.54
C VAL A 753 14.36 24.02 -31.37
N ARG A 754 13.61 23.19 -30.63
CA ARG A 754 12.85 23.63 -29.44
C ARG A 754 13.78 24.23 -28.38
N GLU A 755 14.92 23.62 -28.09
CA GLU A 755 15.86 24.18 -27.12
C GLU A 755 16.36 25.58 -27.53
N ARG A 756 16.81 25.76 -28.79
CA ARG A 756 17.30 27.05 -29.29
C ARG A 756 16.23 28.14 -29.35
N LEU A 757 15.00 27.78 -29.74
CA LEU A 757 13.89 28.73 -29.84
C LEU A 757 13.24 29.03 -28.48
N SER A 758 13.31 28.14 -27.49
CA SER A 758 12.67 28.31 -26.17
C SER A 758 13.00 29.64 -25.48
N ARG A 759 14.26 30.10 -25.60
CA ARG A 759 14.76 31.37 -25.03
C ARG A 759 14.20 32.61 -25.71
N HIS A 760 13.75 32.49 -26.96
CA HIS A 760 13.27 33.57 -27.81
C HIS A 760 11.74 33.64 -27.89
N PHE A 761 11.08 32.47 -27.82
CA PHE A 761 9.64 32.30 -27.93
C PHE A 761 9.15 31.22 -26.94
N PRO A 762 8.94 31.56 -25.66
CA PRO A 762 8.49 30.58 -24.65
C PRO A 762 7.18 29.87 -25.03
N ALA A 763 6.23 30.63 -25.60
CA ALA A 763 4.90 30.19 -26.03
C ALA A 763 4.82 29.65 -27.47
N LEU A 764 5.95 29.43 -28.15
CA LEU A 764 5.97 28.75 -29.45
C LEU A 764 6.02 27.23 -29.25
N HIS A 765 5.00 26.53 -29.74
CA HIS A 765 5.00 25.07 -29.80
C HIS A 765 5.83 24.59 -31.00
N VAL A 766 6.69 23.60 -30.79
CA VAL A 766 7.52 23.00 -31.86
C VAL A 766 7.14 21.53 -31.98
N LEU A 767 6.54 21.17 -33.11
CA LEU A 767 6.08 19.83 -33.43
C LEU A 767 6.99 19.16 -34.47
N ALA A 768 7.00 17.83 -34.44
CA ALA A 768 7.62 16.99 -35.44
C ALA A 768 6.72 16.87 -36.68
N GLU A 769 7.28 16.67 -37.88
CA GLU A 769 6.47 16.34 -39.07
C GLU A 769 5.72 15.01 -38.88
N GLU A 770 6.33 14.07 -38.16
CA GLU A 770 5.76 12.76 -37.79
C GLU A 770 4.63 12.87 -36.73
N GLU A 771 4.58 13.97 -35.96
CA GLU A 771 3.47 14.26 -35.03
C GLU A 771 2.25 14.85 -35.76
N VAL A 772 2.45 15.39 -36.96
CA VAL A 772 1.43 16.12 -37.73
C VAL A 772 0.92 15.31 -38.93
N ALA A 773 1.71 14.37 -39.46
CA ALA A 773 1.39 13.58 -40.65
C ALA A 773 0.09 12.77 -40.59
N GLY A 774 -0.40 12.43 -39.38
CA GLY A 774 -1.65 11.69 -39.17
C GLY A 774 -2.87 12.54 -38.78
N GLU A 775 -2.76 13.87 -38.74
CA GLU A 775 -3.82 14.76 -38.24
C GLU A 775 -4.59 15.43 -39.40
N GLU A 776 -5.93 15.42 -39.34
CA GLU A 776 -6.77 16.10 -40.33
C GLU A 776 -6.83 17.62 -40.11
N GLY A 777 -7.03 18.41 -41.19
CA GLY A 777 -7.25 19.86 -41.08
C GLY A 777 -6.00 20.69 -40.75
N VAL A 778 -4.82 20.23 -41.19
CA VAL A 778 -3.56 20.99 -41.13
C VAL A 778 -3.54 22.07 -42.22
N VAL A 779 -3.15 23.29 -41.86
CA VAL A 779 -3.05 24.42 -42.78
C VAL A 779 -1.67 25.06 -42.62
N VAL A 780 -0.83 25.01 -43.67
CA VAL A 780 0.45 25.72 -43.68
C VAL A 780 0.19 27.21 -43.90
N PHE A 781 0.52 28.03 -42.91
CA PHE A 781 0.35 29.48 -42.94
C PHE A 781 1.51 30.19 -43.66
N ALA A 782 2.75 29.72 -43.44
CA ALA A 782 3.95 30.26 -44.06
C ALA A 782 5.10 29.25 -44.01
N THR A 783 6.01 29.35 -44.98
CA THR A 783 7.33 28.67 -44.96
C THR A 783 8.42 29.71 -44.73
N VAL A 784 9.25 29.52 -43.70
CA VAL A 784 10.33 30.43 -43.36
C VAL A 784 11.60 29.99 -44.07
N GLY A 785 12.04 30.76 -45.08
CA GLY A 785 13.31 30.55 -45.76
C GLY A 785 13.34 31.12 -47.18
N ASP A 786 12.22 31.03 -47.88
CA ASP A 786 12.10 31.42 -49.29
C ASP A 786 11.59 32.87 -49.40
N GLU A 787 12.32 33.73 -50.12
CA GLU A 787 12.08 35.18 -50.08
C GLU A 787 10.75 35.61 -50.74
N GLU A 788 10.20 34.79 -51.64
CA GLU A 788 8.86 35.00 -52.22
C GLU A 788 7.72 34.82 -51.19
N SER A 789 7.88 33.94 -50.19
CA SER A 789 6.84 33.68 -49.17
C SER A 789 6.57 34.90 -48.27
N LEU A 790 7.52 35.84 -48.19
CA LEU A 790 7.45 37.04 -47.33
C LEU A 790 6.63 38.19 -47.92
N LEU A 791 6.08 38.02 -49.12
CA LEU A 791 5.20 39.00 -49.79
C LEU A 791 3.71 38.64 -49.70
N ALA A 792 3.37 37.44 -49.22
CA ALA A 792 2.01 36.92 -49.15
C ALA A 792 1.43 36.78 -47.72
N ALA A 793 2.19 37.18 -46.68
CA ALA A 793 1.87 37.00 -45.26
C ALA A 793 2.22 38.23 -44.39
#